data_AF-A0A0G0MRE1-F1
#
_entry.id   AF-A0A0G0MRE1-F1
#
_cell.length_a   1.000
_cell.length_b   1.000
_cell.length_c   1.000
_cell.angle_alpha   90.00
_cell.angle_beta   90.00
_cell.angle_gamma   90.00
#
_symmetry.space_group_name_H-M   'P 1'
#
loop_
_entity.id
_entity.type
_entity.pdbx_description
1 polymer ?
#
loop_
_entity_poly.entity_id
_entity_poly.type
_entity_poly.pdbx_seq_one_letter_code
_entity_poly.pdbx_strand_id
1 'polypeptide(L)'
;GVYYSFTDVIDLASGKTRNFKVTADLSTSTNITDLYVSLGKTAATSYVFSSTSIKNVDNNQYITDIVPGAAIAAQYQTVTSSSLAVTVAQTPASESYIKGASNIPSIGFIFTAGTGADIKVSSIQISGYLGDYSAGVLTKYETGAIKITDMLPSVTLWDGTTQLGTSESFDTAGEATFDGYSLIVTKGTSKTLTVKANSSNSVPLDGGTADLARYSLDITDTSADITAVNNDTQASIDATTDGPNGLGVAASVKTVITLRDVGTLTATEDANNPVSALVIAGATGLTFGKVKFTTSYEEMKITKLQVAVTTAASYADNVAAVTISGGGQAEVSKSVDTSGLANFTELSIIVPKDGSTVVTIKADLAGITGGADSGDTVQLQITSTNFEAVGTGTSNTKLTTASGLAASGSSKGGNNMYVKATVPTVTIASGFTPATLSNSTHALYKFTIANTSPVGGFDLSFKKIKFDIAINDSVVSAGEAGIKIDTFRLYRTNESAAVSNVTFYDGSGTAASNMVGTNVTGITPTGDAVTGTSQVIMVINSGGWTSTSSGEETIAAGESKSYEIRAALTGVGVGSGSSDSVQMRIAGANLTNSTVRGLAYDYTGTNYVLDLTDGTTTTVANFIWSDRNVGEASHTSAVDGSATYADWADGYLVMTLPTDYATLSQ
;
A
#
# COMPACT_ATOMS: atom_id res chain seq x y z
N GLY A 1 -60.05 20.48 40.48
CA GLY A 1 -59.12 20.25 41.61
C GLY A 1 -59.87 19.57 42.72
N VAL A 2 -59.18 18.76 43.53
CA VAL A 2 -59.72 18.24 44.79
C VAL A 2 -59.66 19.38 45.83
N TYR A 3 -60.74 19.59 46.57
CA TYR A 3 -60.79 20.58 47.64
C TYR A 3 -60.80 19.86 48.99
N TYR A 4 -59.94 20.32 49.90
CA TYR A 4 -59.92 19.85 51.27
C TYR A 4 -60.05 21.04 52.22
N SER A 5 -61.01 20.97 53.14
CA SER A 5 -61.20 21.98 54.18
C SER A 5 -60.62 21.45 55.48
N PHE A 6 -59.58 22.09 55.98
CA PHE A 6 -59.09 21.83 57.33
C PHE A 6 -60.09 22.41 58.34
N THR A 7 -60.52 21.61 59.31
CA THR A 7 -61.48 22.01 60.35
C THR A 7 -60.82 22.28 61.70
N ASP A 8 -59.50 22.04 61.80
CA ASP A 8 -58.74 22.26 63.02
C ASP A 8 -58.70 23.74 63.39
N VAL A 9 -58.81 24.02 64.69
CA VAL A 9 -58.63 25.36 65.25
C VAL A 9 -57.23 25.45 65.83
N ILE A 10 -56.50 26.52 65.47
CA ILE A 10 -55.12 26.70 65.89
C ILE A 10 -54.99 28.07 66.55
N ASP A 11 -54.52 28.08 67.80
CA ASP A 11 -54.21 29.31 68.51
C ASP A 11 -52.89 29.92 68.04
N LEU A 12 -52.97 31.20 67.65
CA LEU A 12 -51.83 32.02 67.26
C LEU A 12 -51.60 33.12 68.30
N ALA A 13 -50.57 32.95 69.13
CA ALA A 13 -50.18 33.99 70.07
C ALA A 13 -49.67 35.23 69.34
N SER A 14 -49.98 36.41 69.89
CA SER A 14 -49.54 37.69 69.32
C SER A 14 -48.02 37.75 69.11
N GLY A 15 -47.61 38.31 67.96
CA GLY A 15 -46.21 38.44 67.56
C GLY A 15 -45.49 37.12 67.24
N LYS A 16 -46.20 35.99 67.14
CA LYS A 16 -45.62 34.71 66.73
C LYS A 16 -45.98 34.38 65.28
N THR A 17 -45.04 33.75 64.58
CA THR A 17 -45.24 33.21 63.23
C THR A 17 -45.51 31.71 63.30
N ARG A 18 -46.41 31.22 62.44
CA ARG A 18 -46.63 29.79 62.21
C ARG A 18 -46.36 29.49 60.74
N ASN A 19 -45.65 28.40 60.49
CA ASN A 19 -45.38 27.90 59.15
C ASN A 19 -46.21 26.65 58.92
N PHE A 20 -46.93 26.60 57.80
CA PHE A 20 -47.74 25.45 57.40
C PHE A 20 -47.15 24.85 56.12
N LYS A 21 -47.12 23.52 56.05
CA LYS A 21 -46.73 22.77 54.86
C LYS A 21 -47.92 21.94 54.40
N VAL A 22 -48.25 22.01 53.12
CA VAL A 22 -49.20 21.09 52.49
C VAL A 22 -48.42 19.98 51.83
N THR A 23 -48.75 18.74 52.17
CA THR A 23 -48.26 17.53 51.51
C THR A 23 -49.45 16.76 50.96
N ALA A 24 -49.30 16.18 49.79
CA ALA A 24 -50.30 15.32 49.18
C ALA A 24 -49.60 14.12 48.54
N ASP A 25 -50.14 12.94 48.78
CA ASP A 25 -49.74 11.74 48.06
C ASP A 25 -50.52 11.66 46.75
N LEU A 26 -49.82 11.35 45.68
CA LEU A 26 -50.42 11.19 44.36
C LEU A 26 -50.64 9.70 44.10
N SER A 27 -51.81 9.36 43.57
CA SER A 27 -52.08 7.99 43.10
C SER A 27 -51.13 7.64 41.95
N THR A 28 -50.73 6.38 41.85
CA THR A 28 -49.97 5.85 40.70
C THR A 28 -50.75 5.92 39.38
N SER A 29 -52.08 6.12 39.45
CA SER A 29 -52.95 6.36 38.29
C SER A 29 -53.11 7.84 37.89
N THR A 30 -52.41 8.76 38.57
CA THR A 30 -52.54 10.20 38.34
C THR A 30 -51.86 10.60 37.02
N ASN A 31 -52.66 10.83 35.97
CA ASN A 31 -52.18 11.33 34.68
C ASN A 31 -52.53 12.82 34.54
N ILE A 32 -51.69 13.68 35.11
CA ILE A 32 -51.83 15.14 35.04
C ILE A 32 -50.48 15.77 34.68
N THR A 33 -50.48 16.72 33.75
CA THR A 33 -49.27 17.42 33.30
C THR A 33 -48.94 18.63 34.17
N ASP A 34 -49.96 19.25 34.77
CA ASP A 34 -49.88 20.52 35.49
C ASP A 34 -50.49 20.42 36.90
N LEU A 35 -49.74 19.85 37.83
CA LEU A 35 -50.16 19.80 39.23
C LEU A 35 -49.72 21.06 39.97
N TYR A 36 -50.64 21.76 40.62
CA TYR A 36 -50.28 22.82 41.57
C TYR A 36 -51.20 22.75 42.79
N VAL A 37 -50.69 23.22 43.92
CA VAL A 37 -51.46 23.38 45.15
C VAL A 37 -51.86 24.85 45.28
N SER A 38 -53.09 25.13 45.68
CA SER A 38 -53.54 26.49 46.00
C SER A 38 -54.10 26.52 47.41
N LEU A 39 -53.73 27.54 48.18
CA LEU A 39 -54.41 27.89 49.42
C LEU A 39 -55.57 28.84 49.09
N GLY A 40 -56.77 28.54 49.56
CA GLY A 40 -58.01 29.23 49.16
C GLY A 40 -58.67 28.62 47.91
N LYS A 41 -59.89 29.07 47.61
CA LYS A 41 -60.69 28.52 46.51
C LYS A 41 -60.50 29.38 45.25
N THR A 42 -60.11 28.76 44.14
CA THR A 42 -59.82 29.41 42.85
C THR A 42 -61.06 29.90 42.06
N ALA A 43 -62.28 29.70 42.59
CA ALA A 43 -63.50 30.26 41.98
C ALA A 43 -63.65 31.73 42.40
N ALA A 44 -64.09 32.58 41.45
CA ALA A 44 -63.96 34.05 41.40
C ALA A 44 -64.46 34.90 42.60
N THR A 45 -64.90 34.31 43.71
CA THR A 45 -65.44 35.04 44.89
C THR A 45 -65.06 34.40 46.23
N SER A 46 -63.90 33.77 46.37
CA SER A 46 -63.59 33.04 47.62
C SER A 46 -62.17 33.27 48.14
N TYR A 47 -62.13 33.90 49.31
CA TYR A 47 -60.94 34.23 50.10
C TYR A 47 -60.20 32.97 50.62
N VAL A 48 -58.92 33.10 50.93
CA VAL A 48 -58.17 32.10 51.73
C VAL A 48 -58.77 31.99 53.14
N PHE A 49 -59.25 33.11 53.67
CA PHE A 49 -59.88 33.26 54.97
C PHE A 49 -61.17 34.07 54.81
N SER A 50 -62.29 33.58 55.33
CA SER A 50 -63.53 34.36 55.39
C SER A 50 -63.47 35.43 56.48
N SER A 51 -64.45 36.34 56.50
CA SER A 51 -64.62 37.34 57.56
C SER A 51 -64.85 36.75 58.96
N THR A 52 -64.98 35.42 59.07
CA THR A 52 -65.13 34.69 60.34
C THR A 52 -64.03 33.65 60.56
N SER A 53 -62.97 33.64 59.76
CA SER A 53 -61.94 32.59 59.83
C SER A 53 -60.93 32.77 60.95
N ILE A 54 -60.66 34.01 61.38
CA ILE A 54 -59.72 34.30 62.46
C ILE A 54 -60.43 35.13 63.51
N LYS A 55 -60.47 34.63 64.75
CA LYS A 55 -61.11 35.27 65.88
C LYS A 55 -60.07 35.69 66.91
N ASN A 56 -60.10 36.94 67.31
CA ASN A 56 -59.36 37.40 68.47
C ASN A 56 -60.10 36.93 69.74
N VAL A 57 -59.43 36.10 70.53
CA VAL A 57 -60.00 35.49 71.73
C VAL A 57 -60.14 36.47 72.90
N ASP A 58 -59.36 37.56 72.91
CA ASP A 58 -59.35 38.54 74.00
C ASP A 58 -60.58 39.45 73.97
N ASN A 59 -61.04 39.81 72.76
CA ASN A 59 -62.19 40.72 72.57
C ASN A 59 -63.38 40.08 71.86
N ASN A 60 -63.29 38.78 71.54
CA ASN A 60 -64.34 37.99 70.90
C ASN A 60 -64.76 38.50 69.51
N GLN A 61 -63.93 39.31 68.84
CA GLN A 61 -64.19 39.87 67.51
C GLN A 61 -63.40 39.11 66.42
N TYR A 62 -63.93 39.09 65.19
CA TYR A 62 -63.23 38.52 64.03
C TYR A 62 -62.28 39.54 63.41
N ILE A 63 -61.12 39.07 62.95
CA ILE A 63 -60.16 39.87 62.20
C ILE A 63 -60.62 39.92 60.74
N THR A 64 -60.81 41.12 60.21
CA THR A 64 -61.30 41.34 58.83
C THR A 64 -60.22 41.77 57.85
N ASP A 65 -59.07 42.24 58.34
CA ASP A 65 -57.91 42.62 57.53
C ASP A 65 -56.88 41.48 57.53
N ILE A 66 -57.02 40.57 56.56
CA ILE A 66 -56.17 39.38 56.42
C ILE A 66 -55.51 39.43 55.04
N VAL A 67 -54.17 39.41 55.02
CA VAL A 67 -53.37 39.43 53.80
C VAL A 67 -52.57 38.12 53.66
N PRO A 68 -52.61 37.45 52.49
CA PRO A 68 -53.33 37.85 51.28
C PRO A 68 -54.82 37.52 51.34
N GLY A 69 -55.64 38.42 50.79
CA GLY A 69 -57.10 38.24 50.68
C GLY A 69 -57.55 37.39 49.48
N ALA A 70 -56.63 36.93 48.63
CA ALA A 70 -56.91 36.13 47.44
C ALA A 70 -56.17 34.78 47.50
N ALA A 71 -56.63 33.81 46.71
CA ALA A 71 -56.02 32.49 46.63
C ALA A 71 -54.53 32.58 46.27
N ILE A 72 -53.71 31.79 46.96
CA ILE A 72 -52.26 31.72 46.72
C ILE A 72 -51.97 30.39 46.00
N ALA A 73 -51.61 30.47 44.73
CA ALA A 73 -51.17 29.30 43.97
C ALA A 73 -49.67 29.06 44.13
N ALA A 74 -49.30 27.79 44.34
CA ALA A 74 -47.92 27.32 44.24
C ALA A 74 -47.49 27.19 42.77
N GLN A 75 -46.22 26.88 42.55
CA GLN A 75 -45.69 26.60 41.22
C GLN A 75 -46.25 25.27 40.68
N TYR A 76 -46.45 25.23 39.35
CA TYR A 76 -46.75 23.99 38.65
C TYR A 76 -45.62 22.96 38.86
N GLN A 77 -46.03 21.72 39.08
CA GLN A 77 -45.22 20.53 39.22
C GLN A 77 -45.54 19.60 38.06
N THR A 78 -44.50 19.08 37.42
CA THR A 78 -44.63 18.06 36.37
C THR A 78 -44.53 16.68 36.99
N VAL A 79 -45.54 15.83 36.75
CA VAL A 79 -45.51 14.42 37.14
C VAL A 79 -45.10 13.60 35.93
N THR A 80 -43.95 12.93 36.01
CA THR A 80 -43.45 12.06 34.92
C THR A 80 -43.40 10.60 35.39
N SER A 81 -43.96 9.69 34.60
CA SER A 81 -43.81 8.26 34.84
C SER A 81 -42.36 7.80 34.62
N SER A 82 -41.98 6.74 35.32
CA SER A 82 -40.74 6.02 35.03
C SER A 82 -40.90 5.25 33.72
N SER A 83 -39.87 5.23 32.88
CA SER A 83 -39.87 4.49 31.62
C SER A 83 -38.47 4.03 31.27
N LEU A 84 -38.39 2.96 30.48
CA LEU A 84 -37.16 2.43 29.92
C LEU A 84 -37.35 2.17 28.42
N ALA A 85 -36.47 2.73 27.60
CA ALA A 85 -36.45 2.49 26.17
C ALA A 85 -35.14 1.81 25.79
N VAL A 86 -35.21 0.81 24.89
CA VAL A 86 -34.05 0.09 24.39
C VAL A 86 -33.89 0.34 22.91
N THR A 87 -32.67 0.64 22.48
CA THR A 87 -32.35 0.77 21.05
C THR A 87 -31.02 0.07 20.78
N VAL A 88 -30.73 -0.28 19.53
CA VAL A 88 -29.39 -0.79 19.20
C VAL A 88 -28.38 0.37 19.14
N ALA A 89 -27.16 0.13 19.60
CA ALA A 89 -26.05 1.05 19.44
C ALA A 89 -25.48 0.98 18.01
N GLN A 90 -24.78 2.03 17.57
CA GLN A 90 -24.05 2.01 16.30
C GLN A 90 -22.76 1.19 16.35
N THR A 91 -22.26 0.92 17.56
CA THR A 91 -21.06 0.12 17.81
C THR A 91 -21.39 -0.96 18.82
N PRO A 92 -21.05 -2.23 18.56
CA PRO A 92 -20.28 -2.74 17.41
C PRO A 92 -21.07 -2.72 16.09
N ALA A 93 -20.37 -2.56 14.97
CA ALA A 93 -20.95 -2.62 13.64
C ALA A 93 -20.83 -4.05 13.06
N SER A 94 -21.52 -4.29 11.93
CA SER A 94 -21.38 -5.55 11.19
C SER A 94 -19.94 -5.74 10.71
N GLU A 95 -19.32 -6.87 11.08
CA GLU A 95 -17.91 -7.16 10.80
C GLU A 95 -17.68 -8.65 10.52
N SER A 96 -16.49 -8.98 9.98
CA SER A 96 -16.05 -10.36 9.77
C SER A 96 -14.99 -10.77 10.79
N TYR A 97 -15.17 -11.95 11.38
CA TYR A 97 -14.24 -12.58 12.30
C TYR A 97 -13.90 -13.98 11.81
N ILE A 98 -12.76 -14.49 12.22
CA ILE A 98 -12.38 -15.87 11.95
C ILE A 98 -12.99 -16.78 13.02
N LYS A 99 -13.43 -17.97 12.63
CA LYS A 99 -13.95 -18.97 13.56
C LYS A 99 -12.95 -19.26 14.70
N GLY A 100 -13.46 -19.58 15.88
CA GLY A 100 -12.66 -19.73 17.09
C GLY A 100 -12.31 -18.40 17.78
N ALA A 101 -12.58 -17.24 17.16
CA ALA A 101 -12.36 -15.95 17.80
C ALA A 101 -13.21 -15.81 19.08
N SER A 102 -12.62 -15.22 20.11
CA SER A 102 -13.22 -15.02 21.43
C SER A 102 -13.48 -13.53 21.70
N ASN A 103 -14.42 -13.23 22.60
CA ASN A 103 -14.81 -11.87 22.98
C ASN A 103 -15.19 -10.97 21.79
N ILE A 104 -15.79 -11.54 20.74
CA ILE A 104 -16.26 -10.82 19.56
C ILE A 104 -17.34 -9.83 20.01
N PRO A 105 -17.13 -8.51 19.89
CA PRO A 105 -18.12 -7.53 20.27
C PRO A 105 -19.28 -7.59 19.24
N SER A 106 -20.35 -8.29 19.60
CA SER A 106 -21.33 -8.79 18.63
C SER A 106 -22.52 -7.84 18.43
N ILE A 107 -22.97 -7.18 19.50
CA ILE A 107 -24.02 -6.16 19.43
C ILE A 107 -23.96 -5.25 20.66
N GLY A 108 -24.40 -3.99 20.51
CA GLY A 108 -24.60 -3.06 21.62
C GLY A 108 -26.06 -2.65 21.75
N PHE A 109 -26.57 -2.54 22.97
CA PHE A 109 -27.91 -2.04 23.28
C PHE A 109 -27.82 -0.80 24.18
N ILE A 110 -28.53 0.25 23.82
CA ILE A 110 -28.64 1.51 24.57
C ILE A 110 -29.95 1.49 25.36
N PHE A 111 -29.81 1.44 26.68
CA PHE A 111 -30.89 1.51 27.64
C PHE A 111 -31.05 2.96 28.10
N THR A 112 -32.20 3.58 27.86
CA THR A 112 -32.46 4.99 28.21
C THR A 112 -33.58 5.07 29.23
N ALA A 113 -33.26 5.58 30.42
CA ALA A 113 -34.25 5.85 31.45
C ALA A 113 -34.92 7.20 31.20
N GLY A 114 -36.25 7.25 31.31
CA GLY A 114 -37.00 8.51 31.34
C GLY A 114 -36.61 9.39 32.53
N THR A 115 -37.18 10.60 32.62
CA THR A 115 -36.85 11.55 33.72
C THR A 115 -37.54 11.22 35.04
N GLY A 116 -38.44 10.23 35.07
CA GLY A 116 -39.27 9.90 36.24
C GLY A 116 -38.51 9.31 37.42
N ALA A 117 -37.63 8.34 37.18
CA ALA A 117 -36.84 7.70 38.23
C ALA A 117 -35.64 6.94 37.66
N ASP A 118 -34.70 6.59 38.54
CA ASP A 118 -33.64 5.66 38.21
C ASP A 118 -34.25 4.26 38.02
N ILE A 119 -33.77 3.55 37.01
CA ILE A 119 -34.29 2.22 36.66
C ILE A 119 -33.24 1.18 37.00
N LYS A 120 -33.64 0.19 37.80
CA LYS A 120 -32.81 -0.97 38.14
C LYS A 120 -33.15 -2.12 37.21
N VAL A 121 -32.16 -2.60 36.46
CA VAL A 121 -32.25 -3.77 35.57
C VAL A 121 -31.48 -4.94 36.21
N SER A 122 -32.12 -6.11 36.29
CA SER A 122 -31.54 -7.29 36.95
C SER A 122 -31.50 -8.56 36.11
N SER A 123 -32.18 -8.58 34.96
CA SER A 123 -32.10 -9.68 34.00
C SER A 123 -32.33 -9.17 32.58
N ILE A 124 -31.59 -9.71 31.61
CA ILE A 124 -31.77 -9.50 30.17
C ILE A 124 -31.63 -10.86 29.48
N GLN A 125 -32.64 -11.25 28.70
CA GLN A 125 -32.60 -12.38 27.80
C GLN A 125 -32.24 -11.93 26.37
N ILE A 126 -31.27 -12.62 25.76
CA ILE A 126 -30.77 -12.36 24.41
C ILE A 126 -31.08 -13.55 23.52
N SER A 127 -31.69 -13.26 22.38
CA SER A 127 -32.03 -14.23 21.35
C SER A 127 -30.93 -14.31 20.29
N GLY A 128 -30.55 -15.54 19.93
CA GLY A 128 -29.55 -15.85 18.92
C GLY A 128 -30.16 -16.22 17.57
N TYR A 129 -29.69 -15.59 16.51
CA TYR A 129 -30.13 -15.81 15.13
C TYR A 129 -28.95 -16.15 14.23
N LEU A 130 -29.16 -17.02 13.26
CA LEU A 130 -28.14 -17.45 12.32
C LEU A 130 -28.70 -17.63 10.91
N GLY A 131 -27.81 -17.69 9.93
CA GLY A 131 -28.16 -17.99 8.55
C GLY A 131 -26.94 -18.39 7.74
N ASP A 132 -27.22 -18.98 6.59
CA ASP A 132 -26.22 -19.20 5.55
C ASP A 132 -25.74 -17.86 4.95
N TYR A 133 -24.75 -17.90 4.05
CA TYR A 133 -24.19 -16.69 3.44
C TYR A 133 -25.17 -16.00 2.46
N SER A 134 -26.14 -16.73 1.90
CA SER A 134 -27.17 -16.17 1.00
C SER A 134 -27.85 -14.99 1.67
N ALA A 135 -28.16 -13.91 0.96
CA ALA A 135 -28.80 -12.71 1.50
C ALA A 135 -30.28 -12.91 1.97
N GLY A 136 -30.56 -14.01 2.67
CA GLY A 136 -31.82 -14.35 3.29
C GLY A 136 -31.94 -13.93 4.75
N VAL A 137 -33.13 -14.17 5.29
CA VAL A 137 -33.53 -13.89 6.67
C VAL A 137 -32.73 -14.80 7.62
N LEU A 138 -32.14 -14.21 8.68
CA LEU A 138 -31.57 -15.00 9.77
C LEU A 138 -32.71 -15.65 10.57
N THR A 139 -32.61 -16.94 10.84
CA THR A 139 -33.58 -17.70 11.63
C THR A 139 -33.11 -17.80 13.08
N LYS A 140 -34.07 -17.80 14.00
CA LYS A 140 -33.78 -17.96 15.44
C LYS A 140 -33.36 -19.39 15.72
N TYR A 141 -32.35 -19.55 16.58
CA TYR A 141 -31.83 -20.82 17.08
C TYR A 141 -31.25 -21.81 16.06
N GLU A 142 -31.97 -22.16 14.99
CA GLU A 142 -31.56 -23.16 14.02
C GLU A 142 -31.88 -22.78 12.56
N THR A 143 -31.00 -23.18 11.64
CA THR A 143 -31.22 -23.16 10.20
C THR A 143 -30.76 -24.49 9.60
N GLY A 144 -31.69 -25.27 9.05
CA GLY A 144 -31.42 -26.64 8.62
C GLY A 144 -30.89 -27.51 9.78
N ALA A 145 -29.66 -28.00 9.67
CA ALA A 145 -29.00 -28.82 10.70
C ALA A 145 -28.05 -28.04 11.62
N ILE A 146 -27.90 -26.73 11.40
CA ILE A 146 -26.97 -25.87 12.14
C ILE A 146 -27.73 -25.13 13.23
N LYS A 147 -27.15 -25.09 14.44
CA LYS A 147 -27.69 -24.34 15.57
C LYS A 147 -26.80 -23.17 15.94
N ILE A 148 -27.37 -22.14 16.57
CA ILE A 148 -26.59 -21.01 17.11
C ILE A 148 -25.53 -21.46 18.10
N THR A 149 -25.77 -22.56 18.84
CA THR A 149 -24.80 -23.16 19.77
C THR A 149 -23.60 -23.80 19.08
N ASP A 150 -23.76 -24.24 17.83
CA ASP A 150 -22.65 -24.78 17.04
C ASP A 150 -21.71 -23.65 16.60
N MET A 151 -22.26 -22.45 16.40
CA MET A 151 -21.51 -21.25 16.05
C MET A 151 -20.94 -20.55 17.29
N LEU A 152 -21.76 -20.37 18.31
CA LEU A 152 -21.51 -19.58 19.52
C LEU A 152 -21.69 -20.44 20.76
N PRO A 153 -20.65 -21.15 21.21
CA PRO A 153 -20.71 -21.93 22.45
C PRO A 153 -20.99 -21.06 23.69
N SER A 154 -20.66 -19.76 23.65
CA SER A 154 -20.96 -18.86 24.77
C SER A 154 -21.06 -17.39 24.37
N VAL A 155 -21.80 -16.63 25.18
CA VAL A 155 -21.96 -15.18 25.13
C VAL A 155 -21.84 -14.58 26.53
N THR A 156 -21.46 -13.30 26.60
CA THR A 156 -21.27 -12.52 27.83
C THR A 156 -21.85 -11.11 27.67
N LEU A 157 -22.36 -10.52 28.75
CA LEU A 157 -22.91 -9.17 28.78
C LEU A 157 -21.96 -8.20 29.50
N TRP A 158 -21.74 -7.00 28.96
CA TRP A 158 -20.77 -6.03 29.48
C TRP A 158 -21.33 -4.60 29.59
N ASP A 159 -21.01 -3.90 30.68
CA ASP A 159 -21.09 -2.44 30.85
C ASP A 159 -19.67 -1.87 30.80
N GLY A 160 -19.26 -1.36 29.64
CA GLY A 160 -17.87 -0.94 29.38
C GLY A 160 -16.89 -2.11 29.57
N THR A 161 -16.08 -2.06 30.62
CA THR A 161 -15.09 -3.10 30.98
C THR A 161 -15.58 -4.05 32.08
N THR A 162 -16.80 -3.88 32.59
CA THR A 162 -17.35 -4.72 33.65
C THR A 162 -18.32 -5.73 33.06
N GLN A 163 -18.06 -7.02 33.24
CA GLN A 163 -19.01 -8.07 32.87
C GLN A 163 -20.19 -8.06 33.85
N LEU A 164 -21.40 -8.20 33.31
CA LEU A 164 -22.65 -8.35 34.05
C LEU A 164 -23.08 -9.82 33.97
N GLY A 165 -23.37 -10.43 35.12
CA GLY A 165 -23.70 -11.86 35.21
C GLY A 165 -22.52 -12.76 34.83
N THR A 166 -22.84 -14.00 34.46
CA THR A 166 -21.89 -15.02 34.03
C THR A 166 -21.85 -15.17 32.50
N SER A 167 -21.01 -16.08 32.02
CA SER A 167 -21.03 -16.48 30.61
C SER A 167 -22.16 -17.48 30.40
N GLU A 168 -22.97 -17.25 29.38
CA GLU A 168 -24.17 -18.04 29.09
C GLU A 168 -24.06 -18.74 27.74
N SER A 169 -24.77 -19.84 27.60
CA SER A 169 -24.99 -20.54 26.32
C SER A 169 -26.45 -20.41 25.92
N PHE A 170 -26.73 -20.45 24.61
CA PHE A 170 -28.12 -20.46 24.13
C PHE A 170 -28.80 -21.79 24.47
N ASP A 171 -30.04 -21.71 24.95
CA ASP A 171 -30.91 -22.87 25.16
C ASP A 171 -31.57 -23.35 23.85
N THR A 172 -32.48 -24.30 23.96
CA THR A 172 -33.19 -24.84 22.79
C THR A 172 -34.23 -23.91 22.16
N ALA A 173 -34.57 -22.80 22.84
CA ALA A 173 -35.39 -21.73 22.28
C ALA A 173 -34.52 -20.67 21.57
N GLY A 174 -33.20 -20.77 21.67
CA GLY A 174 -32.25 -19.80 21.13
C GLY A 174 -32.01 -18.63 22.06
N GLU A 175 -32.22 -18.79 23.36
CA GLU A 175 -32.11 -17.73 24.36
C GLU A 175 -30.92 -17.93 25.29
N ALA A 176 -30.24 -16.83 25.60
CA ALA A 176 -29.23 -16.75 26.64
C ALA A 176 -29.69 -15.70 27.67
N THR A 177 -29.89 -16.12 28.92
CA THR A 177 -30.42 -15.24 29.98
C THR A 177 -29.31 -14.80 30.93
N PHE A 178 -29.01 -13.51 30.95
CA PHE A 178 -28.07 -12.93 31.90
C PHE A 178 -28.85 -12.41 33.11
N ASP A 179 -28.55 -12.92 34.30
CA ASP A 179 -29.15 -12.46 35.56
C ASP A 179 -28.11 -12.33 36.69
N GLY A 180 -28.58 -12.17 37.93
CA GLY A 180 -27.71 -12.12 39.11
C GLY A 180 -26.91 -10.82 39.28
N TYR A 181 -27.24 -9.77 38.51
CA TYR A 181 -26.63 -8.44 38.61
C TYR A 181 -27.67 -7.35 38.99
N SER A 182 -27.18 -6.14 39.24
CA SER A 182 -28.01 -4.97 39.59
C SER A 182 -27.48 -3.72 38.89
N LEU A 183 -27.91 -3.50 37.66
CA LEU A 183 -27.54 -2.35 36.85
C LEU A 183 -28.50 -1.18 37.11
N ILE A 184 -27.97 0.00 37.42
CA ILE A 184 -28.78 1.22 37.54
C ILE A 184 -28.60 2.08 36.29
N VAL A 185 -29.69 2.37 35.59
CA VAL A 185 -29.76 3.40 34.55
C VAL A 185 -30.34 4.65 35.19
N THR A 186 -29.49 5.68 35.37
CA THR A 186 -29.90 6.93 36.02
C THR A 186 -30.94 7.66 35.17
N LYS A 187 -31.96 8.23 35.82
CA LYS A 187 -33.04 8.97 35.17
C LYS A 187 -32.53 10.02 34.19
N GLY A 188 -33.15 10.11 33.02
CA GLY A 188 -32.79 11.05 31.96
C GLY A 188 -31.43 10.77 31.31
N THR A 189 -30.82 9.60 31.56
CA THR A 189 -29.55 9.19 30.97
C THR A 189 -29.67 7.85 30.25
N SER A 190 -28.62 7.50 29.51
CA SER A 190 -28.52 6.23 28.81
C SER A 190 -27.28 5.44 29.22
N LYS A 191 -27.39 4.11 29.20
CA LYS A 191 -26.26 3.18 29.33
C LYS A 191 -26.18 2.29 28.10
N THR A 192 -24.96 2.06 27.62
CA THR A 192 -24.71 1.13 26.51
C THR A 192 -24.17 -0.17 27.08
N LEU A 193 -24.88 -1.27 26.84
CA LEU A 193 -24.41 -2.61 27.14
C LEU A 193 -23.94 -3.29 25.86
N THR A 194 -22.90 -4.12 25.95
CA THR A 194 -22.37 -4.88 24.81
C THR A 194 -22.46 -6.37 25.08
N VAL A 195 -23.05 -7.12 24.16
CA VAL A 195 -22.99 -8.58 24.16
C VAL A 195 -21.76 -9.00 23.37
N LYS A 196 -20.88 -9.78 24.00
CA LYS A 196 -19.69 -10.36 23.36
C LYS A 196 -19.88 -11.86 23.21
N ALA A 197 -19.51 -12.41 22.06
CA ALA A 197 -19.64 -13.82 21.75
C ALA A 197 -18.27 -14.50 21.60
N ASN A 198 -18.21 -15.77 21.97
CA ASN A 198 -17.11 -16.64 21.63
C ASN A 198 -17.56 -17.57 20.52
N SER A 199 -16.86 -17.57 19.38
CA SER A 199 -17.18 -18.45 18.25
C SER A 199 -16.46 -19.81 18.38
N SER A 200 -17.11 -20.87 17.91
CA SER A 200 -16.53 -22.21 17.83
C SER A 200 -15.45 -22.29 16.75
N ASN A 201 -14.43 -23.13 16.92
CA ASN A 201 -13.50 -23.44 15.82
C ASN A 201 -14.08 -24.47 14.82
N SER A 202 -15.22 -25.07 15.18
CA SER A 202 -15.95 -26.05 14.38
C SER A 202 -17.25 -25.46 13.82
N VAL A 203 -17.32 -24.13 13.64
CA VAL A 203 -18.47 -23.47 12.99
C VAL A 203 -18.76 -24.20 11.67
N PRO A 204 -19.97 -24.72 11.47
CA PRO A 204 -20.36 -25.31 10.20
C PRO A 204 -20.56 -24.17 9.19
N LEU A 205 -19.60 -24.03 8.28
CA LEU A 205 -19.61 -23.02 7.25
C LEU A 205 -20.33 -23.56 6.01
N ASP A 206 -21.02 -22.69 5.28
CA ASP A 206 -21.62 -23.06 4.01
C ASP A 206 -20.52 -23.30 2.97
N GLY A 207 -20.39 -24.55 2.48
CA GLY A 207 -19.31 -25.03 1.62
C GLY A 207 -19.30 -24.48 0.18
N GLY A 208 -19.77 -23.25 0.00
CA GLY A 208 -19.79 -22.49 -1.25
C GLY A 208 -18.53 -21.64 -1.45
N THR A 209 -18.59 -20.63 -2.32
CA THR A 209 -17.42 -19.85 -2.78
C THR A 209 -16.73 -18.97 -1.72
N ALA A 210 -17.19 -18.98 -0.46
CA ALA A 210 -16.64 -18.12 0.58
C ALA A 210 -16.40 -18.82 1.93
N ASP A 211 -16.88 -20.04 2.17
CA ASP A 211 -16.83 -20.75 3.46
C ASP A 211 -17.15 -19.81 4.65
N LEU A 212 -18.39 -19.32 4.70
CA LEU A 212 -18.86 -18.32 5.67
C LEU A 212 -20.12 -18.80 6.41
N ALA A 213 -20.32 -18.28 7.62
CA ALA A 213 -21.59 -18.35 8.35
C ALA A 213 -21.90 -16.98 8.97
N ARG A 214 -23.17 -16.66 9.19
CA ARG A 214 -23.59 -15.37 9.77
C ARG A 214 -24.44 -15.59 11.00
N TYR A 215 -24.25 -14.72 12.00
CA TYR A 215 -25.10 -14.66 13.17
C TYR A 215 -25.45 -13.22 13.54
N SER A 216 -26.52 -13.09 14.32
CA SER A 216 -26.95 -11.84 14.91
C SER A 216 -27.62 -12.11 16.24
N LEU A 217 -27.66 -11.09 17.09
CA LEU A 217 -28.23 -11.15 18.43
C LEU A 217 -29.29 -10.05 18.55
N ASP A 218 -30.34 -10.28 19.34
CA ASP A 218 -31.38 -9.27 19.62
C ASP A 218 -32.07 -9.53 20.95
N ILE A 219 -32.93 -8.60 21.37
CA ILE A 219 -33.91 -8.79 22.45
C ILE A 219 -35.27 -8.90 21.76
N THR A 220 -35.91 -10.07 21.82
CA THR A 220 -37.10 -10.34 20.99
C THR A 220 -38.28 -9.51 21.45
N ASP A 221 -38.61 -9.58 22.74
CA ASP A 221 -39.70 -8.85 23.39
C ASP A 221 -39.12 -8.10 24.59
N THR A 222 -38.90 -6.80 24.44
CA THR A 222 -38.24 -6.00 25.48
C THR A 222 -39.04 -5.95 26.79
N SER A 223 -40.37 -6.10 26.72
CA SER A 223 -41.23 -6.08 27.91
C SER A 223 -41.18 -7.40 28.69
N ALA A 224 -40.95 -8.52 28.02
CA ALA A 224 -40.85 -9.85 28.63
C ALA A 224 -39.40 -10.26 28.96
N ASP A 225 -38.46 -9.90 28.11
CA ASP A 225 -37.06 -10.37 28.14
C ASP A 225 -36.18 -9.51 29.06
N ILE A 226 -36.68 -8.39 29.58
CA ILE A 226 -35.96 -7.50 30.49
C ILE A 226 -36.70 -7.40 31.81
N THR A 227 -36.05 -7.79 32.91
CA THR A 227 -36.55 -7.49 34.25
C THR A 227 -36.03 -6.14 34.72
N ALA A 228 -36.89 -5.13 34.71
CA ALA A 228 -36.60 -3.79 35.18
C ALA A 228 -37.62 -3.30 36.22
N VAL A 229 -37.15 -2.57 37.22
CA VAL A 229 -37.99 -1.94 38.24
C VAL A 229 -37.57 -0.50 38.47
N ASN A 230 -38.50 0.32 38.93
CA ASN A 230 -38.18 1.59 39.54
C ASN A 230 -37.30 1.34 40.78
N ASN A 231 -36.13 1.99 40.84
CA ASN A 231 -35.14 1.73 41.88
C ASN A 231 -35.58 2.10 43.31
N ASP A 232 -36.57 3.00 43.44
CA ASP A 232 -37.08 3.45 44.74
C ASP A 232 -38.34 2.69 45.16
N THR A 233 -39.30 2.52 44.24
CA THR A 233 -40.62 1.93 44.55
C THR A 233 -40.69 0.44 44.29
N GLN A 234 -39.71 -0.14 43.59
CA GLN A 234 -39.68 -1.53 43.13
C GLN A 234 -40.84 -1.92 42.20
N ALA A 235 -41.59 -0.94 41.68
CA ALA A 235 -42.62 -1.18 40.67
C ALA A 235 -42.00 -1.65 39.35
N SER A 236 -42.62 -2.65 38.71
CA SER A 236 -42.19 -3.15 37.39
C SER A 236 -42.21 -2.04 36.34
N ILE A 237 -41.22 -2.06 35.46
CA ILE A 237 -41.10 -1.15 34.32
C ILE A 237 -40.94 -1.99 33.06
N ASP A 238 -41.94 -1.91 32.19
CA ASP A 238 -41.87 -2.55 30.89
C ASP A 238 -40.96 -1.72 29.99
N ALA A 239 -39.88 -2.33 29.51
CA ALA A 239 -39.06 -1.71 28.49
C ALA A 239 -39.81 -1.67 27.16
N THR A 240 -39.42 -0.73 26.31
CA THR A 240 -40.07 -0.48 25.01
C THR A 240 -39.09 -0.66 23.86
N THR A 241 -39.64 -0.97 22.68
CA THR A 241 -38.95 -1.19 21.39
C THR A 241 -38.47 -2.63 21.20
N ASP A 242 -39.40 -3.51 20.90
CA ASP A 242 -39.13 -4.92 20.59
C ASP A 242 -38.27 -5.07 19.33
N GLY A 243 -37.41 -6.10 19.34
CA GLY A 243 -36.46 -6.34 18.26
C GLY A 243 -35.62 -5.10 17.90
N PRO A 244 -34.89 -4.47 18.85
CA PRO A 244 -34.16 -3.23 18.59
C PRO A 244 -33.11 -3.36 17.47
N ASN A 245 -32.58 -4.56 17.23
CA ASN A 245 -31.70 -4.86 16.09
C ASN A 245 -32.45 -5.10 14.77
N GLY A 246 -33.77 -5.26 14.82
CA GLY A 246 -34.65 -5.38 13.65
C GLY A 246 -34.68 -6.79 13.04
N LEU A 247 -34.42 -7.83 13.83
CA LEU A 247 -34.53 -9.23 13.39
C LEU A 247 -36.01 -9.63 13.19
N GLY A 248 -36.30 -10.43 12.15
CA GLY A 248 -37.67 -10.83 11.79
C GLY A 248 -38.32 -10.05 10.64
N VAL A 249 -37.69 -8.97 10.17
CA VAL A 249 -38.06 -8.25 8.94
C VAL A 249 -36.83 -8.24 8.02
N ALA A 250 -36.94 -8.84 6.83
CA ALA A 250 -35.84 -9.26 5.96
C ALA A 250 -34.87 -8.14 5.47
N ALA A 251 -35.04 -6.88 5.89
CA ALA A 251 -34.27 -5.72 5.44
C ALA A 251 -33.89 -4.70 6.54
N SER A 252 -34.15 -4.98 7.82
CA SER A 252 -33.92 -4.00 8.92
C SER A 252 -32.82 -4.39 9.91
N VAL A 253 -32.13 -5.51 9.70
CA VAL A 253 -31.09 -5.98 10.63
C VAL A 253 -29.91 -5.02 10.62
N LYS A 254 -29.61 -4.41 11.76
CA LYS A 254 -28.58 -3.35 11.84
C LYS A 254 -27.18 -3.92 12.06
N THR A 255 -27.07 -4.99 12.85
CA THR A 255 -25.79 -5.64 13.17
C THR A 255 -25.83 -7.13 12.84
N VAL A 256 -24.93 -7.57 11.97
CA VAL A 256 -24.72 -8.98 11.60
C VAL A 256 -23.23 -9.28 11.62
N ILE A 257 -22.83 -10.32 12.34
CA ILE A 257 -21.45 -10.78 12.37
C ILE A 257 -21.27 -11.93 11.39
N THR A 258 -20.19 -11.86 10.61
CA THR A 258 -19.81 -12.92 9.67
C THR A 258 -18.61 -13.69 10.22
N LEU A 259 -18.73 -15.01 10.33
CA LEU A 259 -17.63 -15.92 10.66
C LEU A 259 -17.04 -16.51 9.38
N ARG A 260 -15.72 -16.58 9.30
CA ARG A 260 -14.97 -17.15 8.17
C ARG A 260 -14.09 -18.32 8.60
N ASP A 261 -13.81 -19.22 7.66
CA ASP A 261 -12.86 -20.31 7.88
C ASP A 261 -11.42 -19.83 8.06
N VAL A 262 -11.04 -18.85 7.23
CA VAL A 262 -9.68 -18.34 7.08
C VAL A 262 -9.69 -16.90 6.61
N GLY A 263 -8.65 -16.16 6.95
CA GLY A 263 -8.36 -14.83 6.43
C GLY A 263 -8.02 -14.86 4.95
N THR A 264 -7.91 -13.68 4.35
CA THR A 264 -7.44 -13.56 2.97
C THR A 264 -5.93 -13.35 2.96
N LEU A 265 -5.29 -13.78 1.87
CA LEU A 265 -3.89 -13.49 1.60
C LEU A 265 -3.74 -13.16 0.12
N THR A 266 -3.16 -11.99 -0.17
CA THR A 266 -2.97 -11.48 -1.53
C THR A 266 -1.51 -11.13 -1.75
N ALA A 267 -0.97 -11.49 -2.91
CA ALA A 267 0.39 -11.19 -3.33
C ALA A 267 0.40 -10.16 -4.47
N THR A 268 1.26 -9.16 -4.34
CA THR A 268 1.46 -8.09 -5.34
C THR A 268 2.95 -7.79 -5.48
N GLU A 269 3.37 -7.21 -6.60
CA GLU A 269 4.73 -6.67 -6.71
C GLU A 269 4.91 -5.48 -5.76
N ASP A 270 6.06 -5.42 -5.10
CA ASP A 270 6.39 -4.27 -4.26
C ASP A 270 6.80 -3.06 -5.12
N ALA A 271 6.52 -1.84 -4.66
CA ALA A 271 6.89 -0.63 -5.40
C ALA A 271 8.41 -0.45 -5.54
N ASN A 272 9.21 -1.07 -4.67
CA ASN A 272 10.68 -1.05 -4.72
C ASN A 272 11.27 -2.32 -5.33
N ASN A 273 10.52 -3.00 -6.21
CA ASN A 273 11.03 -4.10 -7.04
C ASN A 273 12.26 -3.61 -7.84
N PRO A 274 13.35 -4.38 -7.93
CA PRO A 274 14.50 -3.97 -8.74
C PRO A 274 14.10 -3.83 -10.21
N VAL A 275 14.65 -2.82 -10.88
CA VAL A 275 14.50 -2.65 -12.34
C VAL A 275 15.35 -3.67 -13.09
N SER A 276 15.04 -3.91 -14.36
CA SER A 276 15.88 -4.73 -15.23
C SER A 276 17.32 -4.21 -15.26
N ALA A 277 18.30 -5.10 -15.21
CA ALA A 277 19.72 -4.75 -15.22
C ALA A 277 20.56 -5.81 -15.95
N LEU A 278 21.76 -5.43 -16.36
CA LEU A 278 22.82 -6.39 -16.69
C LEU A 278 23.40 -6.95 -15.38
N VAL A 279 23.56 -8.26 -15.30
CA VAL A 279 24.08 -8.97 -14.13
C VAL A 279 25.25 -9.86 -14.53
N ILE A 280 26.28 -9.92 -13.69
CA ILE A 280 27.50 -10.68 -14.00
C ILE A 280 27.30 -12.13 -13.55
N ALA A 281 27.62 -13.09 -14.43
CA ALA A 281 27.64 -14.51 -14.10
C ALA A 281 28.58 -14.79 -12.91
N GLY A 282 28.16 -15.64 -11.98
CA GLY A 282 28.89 -15.92 -10.73
C GLY A 282 28.66 -14.91 -9.61
N ALA A 283 27.91 -13.83 -9.84
CA ALA A 283 27.55 -12.88 -8.79
C ALA A 283 26.56 -13.50 -7.79
N THR A 284 26.72 -13.16 -6.52
CA THR A 284 25.92 -13.70 -5.41
C THR A 284 25.07 -12.64 -4.74
N GLY A 285 23.93 -13.02 -4.17
CA GLY A 285 23.06 -12.16 -3.37
C GLY A 285 22.37 -11.05 -4.16
N LEU A 286 22.26 -11.19 -5.48
CA LEU A 286 21.60 -10.22 -6.34
C LEU A 286 20.10 -10.20 -6.04
N THR A 287 19.52 -9.01 -5.85
CA THR A 287 18.07 -8.91 -5.65
C THR A 287 17.36 -9.00 -6.99
N PHE A 288 16.55 -10.04 -7.16
CA PHE A 288 15.79 -10.27 -8.39
C PHE A 288 14.37 -9.74 -8.28
N GLY A 289 13.73 -9.85 -7.11
CA GLY A 289 12.34 -9.43 -6.97
C GLY A 289 11.93 -9.15 -5.52
N LYS A 290 10.83 -8.44 -5.36
CA LYS A 290 10.17 -8.19 -4.07
C LYS A 290 8.67 -8.34 -4.24
N VAL A 291 8.08 -9.22 -3.43
CA VAL A 291 6.64 -9.52 -3.43
C VAL A 291 6.04 -9.10 -2.11
N LYS A 292 5.04 -8.23 -2.16
CA LYS A 292 4.27 -7.79 -1.00
C LYS A 292 3.06 -8.70 -0.81
N PHE A 293 3.02 -9.37 0.34
CA PHE A 293 1.88 -10.12 0.82
C PHE A 293 1.05 -9.26 1.77
N THR A 294 -0.27 -9.25 1.59
CA THR A 294 -1.24 -8.52 2.43
C THR A 294 -2.31 -9.49 2.90
N THR A 295 -2.68 -9.41 4.18
CA THR A 295 -3.79 -10.20 4.72
C THR A 295 -4.99 -9.34 5.09
N SER A 296 -6.13 -9.99 5.29
CA SER A 296 -7.27 -9.41 6.00
C SER A 296 -7.86 -10.43 6.98
N TYR A 297 -8.50 -9.91 8.04
CA TYR A 297 -9.23 -10.64 9.07
C TYR A 297 -8.39 -11.44 10.09
N GLU A 298 -7.24 -11.98 9.70
CA GLU A 298 -6.26 -12.60 10.60
C GLU A 298 -4.81 -12.46 10.12
N GLU A 299 -3.88 -12.74 11.05
CA GLU A 299 -2.47 -12.88 10.74
C GLU A 299 -2.21 -14.25 10.11
N MET A 300 -1.37 -14.27 9.08
CA MET A 300 -1.01 -15.49 8.36
C MET A 300 0.49 -15.72 8.43
N LYS A 301 0.89 -16.97 8.66
CA LYS A 301 2.27 -17.44 8.53
C LYS A 301 2.43 -18.23 7.25
N ILE A 302 3.25 -17.74 6.32
CA ILE A 302 3.62 -18.49 5.12
C ILE A 302 4.68 -19.51 5.51
N THR A 303 4.38 -20.79 5.28
CA THR A 303 5.21 -21.95 5.66
C THR A 303 5.86 -22.63 4.45
N LYS A 304 5.32 -22.44 3.25
CA LYS A 304 5.91 -22.91 1.99
C LYS A 304 5.77 -21.88 0.88
N LEU A 305 6.81 -21.77 0.07
CA LEU A 305 6.86 -20.97 -1.14
C LEU A 305 7.64 -21.72 -2.22
N GLN A 306 7.28 -21.51 -3.47
CA GLN A 306 8.11 -21.91 -4.61
C GLN A 306 8.50 -20.66 -5.39
N VAL A 307 9.79 -20.56 -5.74
CA VAL A 307 10.30 -19.59 -6.71
C VAL A 307 10.66 -20.33 -7.99
N ALA A 308 10.25 -19.78 -9.14
CA ALA A 308 10.54 -20.33 -10.45
C ALA A 308 11.36 -19.35 -11.31
N VAL A 309 12.24 -19.90 -12.15
CA VAL A 309 12.83 -19.21 -13.30
C VAL A 309 11.79 -19.22 -14.43
N THR A 310 11.27 -18.06 -14.83
CA THR A 310 10.04 -17.98 -15.65
C THR A 310 10.21 -17.65 -17.12
N THR A 311 11.43 -17.35 -17.56
CA THR A 311 11.74 -16.96 -18.95
C THR A 311 11.86 -18.16 -19.88
N ALA A 312 12.62 -19.19 -19.49
CA ALA A 312 12.67 -20.51 -20.13
C ALA A 312 13.31 -21.53 -19.16
N ALA A 313 12.89 -22.79 -19.22
CA ALA A 313 13.51 -23.84 -18.40
C ALA A 313 15.00 -24.05 -18.72
N SER A 314 15.42 -23.74 -19.96
CA SER A 314 16.82 -23.75 -20.38
C SER A 314 17.68 -22.67 -19.72
N TYR A 315 17.08 -21.66 -19.07
CA TYR A 315 17.81 -20.61 -18.35
C TYR A 315 17.96 -20.92 -16.86
N ALA A 316 17.56 -22.10 -16.41
CA ALA A 316 17.68 -22.52 -15.02
C ALA A 316 19.15 -22.72 -14.59
N ASP A 317 20.01 -23.14 -15.52
CA ASP A 317 21.45 -23.29 -15.35
C ASP A 317 22.16 -21.98 -14.96
N ASN A 318 21.60 -20.84 -15.33
CA ASN A 318 22.10 -19.53 -14.98
C ASN A 318 21.94 -19.21 -13.48
N VAL A 319 21.08 -19.93 -12.74
CA VAL A 319 20.77 -19.67 -11.34
C VAL A 319 21.23 -20.82 -10.45
N ALA A 320 22.30 -20.59 -9.67
CA ALA A 320 22.84 -21.60 -8.76
C ALA A 320 21.95 -21.78 -7.52
N ALA A 321 21.48 -20.67 -6.93
CA ALA A 321 20.63 -20.69 -5.76
C ALA A 321 19.68 -19.49 -5.72
N VAL A 322 18.53 -19.69 -5.10
CA VAL A 322 17.58 -18.63 -4.74
C VAL A 322 17.57 -18.50 -3.23
N THR A 323 17.57 -17.25 -2.76
CA THR A 323 17.48 -16.91 -1.35
C THR A 323 16.24 -16.06 -1.11
N ILE A 324 15.46 -16.36 -0.06
CA ILE A 324 14.31 -15.54 0.34
C ILE A 324 14.46 -15.03 1.77
N SER A 325 13.88 -13.87 2.04
CA SER A 325 13.78 -13.26 3.38
C SER A 325 12.59 -12.29 3.46
N GLY A 326 12.12 -11.98 4.68
CA GLY A 326 11.02 -11.03 4.90
C GLY A 326 10.05 -11.46 6.00
N GLY A 327 9.31 -10.52 6.60
CA GLY A 327 8.28 -10.86 7.60
C GLY A 327 8.80 -11.55 8.86
N GLY A 328 10.03 -11.21 9.29
CA GLY A 328 10.72 -11.90 10.38
C GLY A 328 11.49 -13.15 9.97
N GLN A 329 11.34 -13.65 8.74
CA GLN A 329 12.14 -14.76 8.21
C GLN A 329 13.57 -14.29 7.88
N ALA A 330 14.55 -14.93 8.52
CA ALA A 330 15.96 -14.81 8.16
C ALA A 330 16.23 -15.40 6.76
N GLU A 331 17.32 -14.99 6.12
CA GLU A 331 17.70 -15.48 4.81
C GLU A 331 17.80 -17.01 4.79
N VAL A 332 17.08 -17.62 3.86
CA VAL A 332 17.12 -19.06 3.59
C VAL A 332 17.34 -19.28 2.10
N SER A 333 18.32 -20.13 1.77
CA SER A 333 18.74 -20.39 0.41
C SER A 333 18.40 -21.82 -0.01
N LYS A 334 18.04 -21.99 -1.29
CA LYS A 334 17.80 -23.28 -1.94
C LYS A 334 18.40 -23.28 -3.34
N SER A 335 19.01 -24.40 -3.73
CA SER A 335 19.41 -24.63 -5.11
C SER A 335 18.18 -24.70 -6.01
N VAL A 336 18.35 -24.27 -7.26
CA VAL A 336 17.34 -24.44 -8.31
C VAL A 336 17.46 -25.85 -8.89
N ASP A 337 16.35 -26.53 -9.14
CA ASP A 337 16.35 -27.83 -9.81
C ASP A 337 16.47 -27.70 -11.34
N THR A 338 16.54 -28.83 -12.06
CA THR A 338 16.65 -28.85 -13.53
C THR A 338 15.41 -28.29 -14.24
N SER A 339 14.32 -28.04 -13.53
CA SER A 339 13.11 -27.41 -14.07
C SER A 339 13.03 -25.91 -13.74
N GLY A 340 14.07 -25.33 -13.12
CA GLY A 340 14.08 -23.93 -12.74
C GLY A 340 13.33 -23.64 -11.45
N LEU A 341 13.10 -24.63 -10.58
CA LEU A 341 12.30 -24.46 -9.36
C LEU A 341 13.14 -24.52 -8.08
N ALA A 342 12.90 -23.58 -7.18
CA ALA A 342 13.39 -23.57 -5.81
C ALA A 342 12.22 -23.68 -4.84
N ASN A 343 12.13 -24.81 -4.13
CA ASN A 343 11.06 -25.10 -3.17
C ASN A 343 11.52 -24.83 -1.73
N PHE A 344 10.82 -23.92 -1.07
CA PHE A 344 11.05 -23.55 0.32
C PHE A 344 9.96 -24.14 1.22
N THR A 345 10.37 -24.74 2.33
CA THR A 345 9.50 -25.32 3.36
C THR A 345 9.94 -24.85 4.73
N GLU A 346 9.08 -25.05 5.74
CA GLU A 346 9.37 -24.67 7.14
C GLU A 346 9.65 -23.17 7.30
N LEU A 347 9.04 -22.36 6.44
CA LEU A 347 9.13 -20.90 6.52
C LEU A 347 8.34 -20.37 7.71
N SER A 348 8.77 -19.21 8.20
CA SER A 348 8.16 -18.45 9.29
C SER A 348 7.98 -17.00 8.88
N ILE A 349 7.53 -16.76 7.65
CA ILE A 349 7.23 -15.41 7.16
C ILE A 349 5.86 -15.01 7.71
N ILE A 350 5.81 -14.02 8.59
CA ILE A 350 4.58 -13.52 9.20
C ILE A 350 4.03 -12.35 8.40
N VAL A 351 2.74 -12.39 8.07
CA VAL A 351 1.99 -11.28 7.49
C VAL A 351 0.92 -10.85 8.50
N PRO A 352 1.08 -9.68 9.15
CA PRO A 352 0.23 -9.28 10.28
C PRO A 352 -1.22 -9.07 9.85
N LYS A 353 -2.17 -9.32 10.75
CA LYS A 353 -3.60 -9.08 10.52
C LYS A 353 -3.86 -7.69 9.96
N ASP A 354 -4.62 -7.63 8.86
CA ASP A 354 -5.00 -6.39 8.16
C ASP A 354 -3.79 -5.52 7.76
N GLY A 355 -2.63 -6.17 7.57
CA GLY A 355 -1.36 -5.53 7.26
C GLY A 355 -0.62 -6.25 6.13
N SER A 356 0.63 -5.86 5.91
CA SER A 356 1.44 -6.39 4.81
C SER A 356 2.89 -6.65 5.19
N THR A 357 3.55 -7.48 4.39
CA THR A 357 4.96 -7.84 4.53
C THR A 357 5.56 -8.06 3.16
N VAL A 358 6.81 -7.63 2.98
CA VAL A 358 7.55 -7.81 1.73
C VAL A 358 8.52 -8.98 1.87
N VAL A 359 8.42 -9.92 0.92
CA VAL A 359 9.37 -11.01 0.74
C VAL A 359 10.34 -10.62 -0.38
N THR A 360 11.64 -10.60 -0.07
CA THR A 360 12.70 -10.32 -1.03
C THR A 360 13.22 -11.63 -1.60
N ILE A 361 13.33 -11.69 -2.92
CA ILE A 361 13.89 -12.80 -3.69
C ILE A 361 15.28 -12.37 -4.17
N LYS A 362 16.30 -13.08 -3.72
CA LYS A 362 17.68 -12.94 -4.18
C LYS A 362 18.12 -14.18 -4.94
N ALA A 363 19.14 -14.03 -5.77
CA ALA A 363 19.74 -15.15 -6.50
C ALA A 363 21.26 -15.08 -6.46
N ASP A 364 21.86 -16.26 -6.46
CA ASP A 364 23.25 -16.48 -6.83
C ASP A 364 23.25 -17.02 -8.25
N LEU A 365 23.97 -16.35 -9.14
CA LEU A 365 24.11 -16.77 -10.52
C LEU A 365 25.23 -17.79 -10.64
N ALA A 366 25.04 -18.80 -11.49
CA ALA A 366 26.13 -19.68 -11.86
C ALA A 366 27.21 -18.87 -12.60
N GLY A 367 28.48 -19.27 -12.45
CA GLY A 367 29.56 -18.73 -13.28
C GLY A 367 29.47 -19.30 -14.70
N ILE A 368 30.17 -18.69 -15.66
CA ILE A 368 30.21 -19.18 -17.05
C ILE A 368 30.69 -20.64 -17.11
N THR A 369 31.76 -20.99 -16.38
CA THR A 369 32.24 -22.38 -16.27
C THR A 369 31.30 -23.31 -15.50
N GLY A 370 30.32 -22.73 -14.79
CA GLY A 370 29.27 -23.43 -14.04
C GLY A 370 28.00 -23.66 -14.85
N GLY A 371 27.97 -23.25 -16.13
CA GLY A 371 26.84 -23.46 -17.04
C GLY A 371 25.99 -22.21 -17.31
N ALA A 372 26.31 -21.04 -16.75
CA ALA A 372 25.62 -19.81 -17.14
C ALA A 372 26.06 -19.35 -18.54
N ASP A 373 25.11 -18.88 -19.34
CA ASP A 373 25.34 -18.41 -20.70
C ASP A 373 25.21 -16.89 -20.80
N SER A 374 26.18 -16.24 -21.44
CA SER A 374 26.09 -14.80 -21.64
C SER A 374 24.96 -14.42 -22.60
N GLY A 375 24.23 -13.40 -22.20
CA GLY A 375 23.06 -12.81 -22.83
C GLY A 375 21.74 -13.45 -22.43
N ASP A 376 21.75 -14.56 -21.70
CA ASP A 376 20.52 -15.16 -21.20
C ASP A 376 19.73 -14.21 -20.31
N THR A 377 18.42 -14.38 -20.33
CA THR A 377 17.50 -13.54 -19.56
C THR A 377 16.90 -14.37 -18.44
N VAL A 378 17.16 -13.97 -17.20
CA VAL A 378 16.64 -14.64 -16.01
C VAL A 378 15.59 -13.75 -15.36
N GLN A 379 14.47 -14.36 -15.00
CA GLN A 379 13.42 -13.74 -14.19
C GLN A 379 13.02 -14.72 -13.09
N LEU A 380 12.91 -14.24 -11.86
CA LEU A 380 12.47 -15.06 -10.72
C LEU A 380 11.10 -14.61 -10.22
N GLN A 381 10.16 -15.55 -10.06
CA GLN A 381 8.80 -15.26 -9.59
C GLN A 381 8.32 -16.28 -8.56
N ILE A 382 7.52 -15.84 -7.59
CA ILE A 382 6.82 -16.72 -6.64
C ILE A 382 5.57 -17.29 -7.32
N THR A 383 5.45 -18.61 -7.37
CA THR A 383 4.32 -19.30 -8.01
C THR A 383 3.23 -19.67 -6.99
N SER A 384 2.03 -19.99 -7.47
CA SER A 384 0.98 -20.58 -6.61
C SER A 384 1.20 -22.06 -6.31
N THR A 385 2.16 -22.72 -6.95
CA THR A 385 2.46 -24.14 -6.75
C THR A 385 3.29 -24.32 -5.49
N ASN A 386 3.01 -25.37 -4.71
CA ASN A 386 3.71 -25.65 -3.44
C ASN A 386 3.68 -24.44 -2.47
N PHE A 387 2.62 -23.64 -2.54
CA PHE A 387 2.37 -22.54 -1.62
C PHE A 387 1.61 -23.06 -0.38
N GLU A 388 1.97 -22.56 0.80
CA GLU A 388 1.24 -22.82 2.02
C GLU A 388 1.34 -21.62 2.96
N ALA A 389 0.19 -21.16 3.43
CA ALA A 389 0.09 -20.24 4.55
C ALA A 389 -0.94 -20.74 5.57
N VAL A 390 -0.72 -20.46 6.84
CA VAL A 390 -1.56 -20.92 7.94
C VAL A 390 -1.93 -19.73 8.81
N GLY A 391 -3.22 -19.60 9.16
CA GLY A 391 -3.65 -18.62 10.16
C GLY A 391 -2.96 -18.88 11.50
N THR A 392 -2.33 -17.86 12.09
CA THR A 392 -1.58 -18.00 13.36
C THR A 392 -2.47 -17.93 14.60
N GLY A 393 -3.75 -17.57 14.42
CA GLY A 393 -4.75 -17.53 15.46
C GLY A 393 -5.42 -18.88 15.73
N THR A 394 -6.69 -18.84 16.09
CA THR A 394 -7.48 -20.02 16.48
C THR A 394 -7.89 -20.89 15.31
N SER A 395 -7.94 -20.35 14.10
CA SER A 395 -8.36 -21.07 12.88
C SER A 395 -7.46 -22.27 12.60
N ASN A 396 -6.14 -22.06 12.63
CA ASN A 396 -5.12 -22.97 12.11
C ASN A 396 -5.42 -23.45 10.68
N THR A 397 -6.21 -22.67 9.93
CA THR A 397 -6.65 -23.04 8.58
C THR A 397 -5.52 -22.81 7.60
N LYS A 398 -5.35 -23.77 6.69
CA LYS A 398 -4.30 -23.76 5.67
C LYS A 398 -4.84 -23.20 4.35
N LEU A 399 -4.22 -22.12 3.87
CA LEU A 399 -4.31 -21.68 2.48
C LEU A 399 -3.24 -22.37 1.64
N THR A 400 -3.63 -22.93 0.51
CA THR A 400 -2.73 -23.53 -0.50
C THR A 400 -2.42 -22.60 -1.66
N THR A 401 -2.98 -21.39 -1.66
CA THR A 401 -2.70 -20.33 -2.62
C THR A 401 -2.92 -18.95 -2.00
N ALA A 402 -2.33 -17.92 -2.59
CA ALA A 402 -2.63 -16.52 -2.31
C ALA A 402 -3.20 -15.87 -3.57
N SER A 403 -4.20 -15.00 -3.42
CA SER A 403 -4.74 -14.24 -4.55
C SER A 403 -3.63 -13.41 -5.21
N GLY A 404 -3.65 -13.33 -6.53
CA GLY A 404 -2.60 -12.63 -7.30
C GLY A 404 -1.37 -13.48 -7.62
N LEU A 405 -1.17 -14.62 -6.97
CA LEU A 405 -0.26 -15.65 -7.48
C LEU A 405 -0.94 -16.45 -8.59
N ALA A 406 -0.21 -16.76 -9.64
CA ALA A 406 -0.67 -17.63 -10.72
C ALA A 406 0.20 -18.88 -10.81
N ALA A 407 -0.34 -19.91 -11.45
CA ALA A 407 0.46 -21.01 -11.97
C ALA A 407 1.52 -20.44 -12.93
N SER A 408 2.66 -21.12 -13.04
CA SER A 408 3.87 -20.69 -13.76
C SER A 408 3.56 -19.93 -15.07
N GLY A 409 4.14 -18.74 -15.24
CA GLY A 409 3.99 -17.91 -16.45
C GLY A 409 3.17 -16.61 -16.28
N SER A 410 2.57 -16.38 -15.11
CA SER A 410 1.93 -15.10 -14.74
C SER A 410 2.14 -14.76 -13.26
N SER A 411 3.22 -15.31 -12.69
CA SER A 411 3.57 -15.25 -11.27
C SER A 411 4.11 -13.86 -10.88
N LYS A 412 4.12 -13.53 -9.58
CA LYS A 412 4.56 -12.20 -9.08
C LYS A 412 6.03 -12.27 -8.67
N GLY A 413 6.84 -11.33 -9.14
CA GLY A 413 8.27 -11.36 -8.87
C GLY A 413 9.08 -10.27 -9.57
N GLY A 414 10.32 -10.63 -9.90
CA GLY A 414 11.33 -9.74 -10.45
C GLY A 414 11.12 -9.31 -11.89
N ASN A 415 11.81 -8.25 -12.27
CA ASN A 415 12.02 -7.90 -13.67
C ASN A 415 13.08 -8.80 -14.32
N ASN A 416 13.22 -8.70 -15.65
CA ASN A 416 14.23 -9.43 -16.39
C ASN A 416 15.64 -8.95 -16.03
N MET A 417 16.52 -9.88 -15.68
CA MET A 417 17.95 -9.63 -15.52
C MET A 417 18.70 -10.32 -16.64
N TYR A 418 19.66 -9.62 -17.25
CA TYR A 418 20.41 -10.10 -18.40
C TYR A 418 21.80 -10.54 -17.98
N VAL A 419 22.05 -11.84 -18.03
CA VAL A 419 23.31 -12.45 -17.62
C VAL A 419 24.41 -12.08 -18.61
N LYS A 420 25.57 -11.70 -18.11
CA LYS A 420 26.76 -11.35 -18.89
C LYS A 420 28.01 -11.89 -18.20
N ALA A 421 29.05 -12.22 -18.95
CA ALA A 421 30.31 -12.68 -18.35
C ALA A 421 31.12 -11.51 -17.75
N THR A 422 30.98 -10.33 -18.34
CA THR A 422 31.41 -9.05 -17.77
C THR A 422 30.51 -7.92 -18.28
N VAL A 423 30.57 -6.76 -17.62
CA VAL A 423 29.84 -5.56 -18.02
C VAL A 423 30.77 -4.34 -18.01
N PRO A 424 30.59 -3.38 -18.93
CA PRO A 424 31.32 -2.12 -18.90
C PRO A 424 30.74 -1.18 -17.84
N THR A 425 31.63 -0.47 -17.14
CA THR A 425 31.27 0.77 -16.44
C THR A 425 31.89 1.94 -17.17
N VAL A 426 31.09 2.90 -17.61
CA VAL A 426 31.54 4.10 -18.31
C VAL A 426 31.38 5.31 -17.40
N THR A 427 32.43 6.11 -17.23
CA THR A 427 32.42 7.30 -16.38
C THR A 427 33.09 8.47 -17.08
N ILE A 428 32.76 9.70 -16.67
CA ILE A 428 33.56 10.87 -17.06
C ILE A 428 34.88 10.78 -16.31
N ALA A 429 35.99 11.02 -17.02
CA ALA A 429 37.29 11.01 -16.37
C ALA A 429 37.32 12.12 -15.31
N SER A 430 37.66 11.75 -14.07
CA SER A 430 37.69 12.68 -12.95
C SER A 430 38.72 13.79 -13.16
N GLY A 431 38.37 15.01 -12.75
CA GLY A 431 39.27 16.18 -12.86
C GLY A 431 39.45 16.72 -14.29
N PHE A 432 38.62 16.32 -15.25
CA PHE A 432 38.63 16.97 -16.56
C PHE A 432 38.03 18.38 -16.46
N THR A 433 38.90 19.39 -16.54
CA THR A 433 38.51 20.77 -16.79
C THR A 433 38.89 21.10 -18.23
N PRO A 434 37.90 21.28 -19.13
CA PRO A 434 38.20 21.68 -20.51
C PRO A 434 38.96 23.01 -20.52
N ALA A 435 39.89 23.16 -21.48
CA ALA A 435 40.62 24.41 -21.65
C ALA A 435 39.68 25.54 -22.13
N THR A 436 40.11 26.79 -21.97
CA THR A 436 39.43 27.94 -22.58
C THR A 436 39.33 27.75 -24.09
N LEU A 437 38.14 27.98 -24.63
CA LEU A 437 37.84 27.80 -26.05
C LEU A 437 38.71 28.73 -26.91
N SER A 438 39.37 28.18 -27.93
CA SER A 438 40.20 28.95 -28.87
C SER A 438 40.40 28.21 -30.19
N ASN A 439 40.91 28.90 -31.21
CA ASN A 439 41.23 28.33 -32.53
C ASN A 439 42.45 27.39 -32.48
N SER A 440 42.30 26.20 -31.91
CA SER A 440 43.34 25.17 -31.83
C SER A 440 42.75 23.78 -31.64
N THR A 441 43.60 22.75 -31.53
CA THR A 441 43.16 21.41 -31.11
C THR A 441 42.91 21.38 -29.60
N HIS A 442 41.70 20.98 -29.22
CA HIS A 442 41.28 20.87 -27.83
C HIS A 442 40.81 19.47 -27.49
N ALA A 443 40.96 19.10 -26.22
CA ALA A 443 40.26 17.96 -25.65
C ALA A 443 38.79 18.35 -25.46
N LEU A 444 37.89 17.69 -26.17
CA LEU A 444 36.45 17.95 -26.09
C LEU A 444 35.77 17.13 -24.99
N TYR A 445 36.24 15.90 -24.76
CA TYR A 445 35.64 15.01 -23.77
C TYR A 445 36.66 13.98 -23.28
N LYS A 446 36.59 13.62 -22.00
CA LYS A 446 37.40 12.54 -21.41
C LYS A 446 36.50 11.57 -20.66
N PHE A 447 36.70 10.28 -20.91
CA PHE A 447 35.91 9.22 -20.30
C PHE A 447 36.77 8.02 -19.96
N THR A 448 36.33 7.24 -18.98
CA THR A 448 36.98 6.01 -18.56
C THR A 448 35.99 4.86 -18.75
N ILE A 449 36.46 3.78 -19.38
CA ILE A 449 35.73 2.52 -19.43
C ILE A 449 36.48 1.53 -18.55
N ALA A 450 35.77 0.96 -17.57
CA ALA A 450 36.28 -0.05 -16.68
C ALA A 450 35.63 -1.41 -16.98
N ASN A 451 36.45 -2.46 -16.97
CA ASN A 451 35.98 -3.84 -16.98
C ASN A 451 35.76 -4.30 -15.54
N THR A 452 34.51 -4.56 -15.17
CA THR A 452 34.16 -4.93 -13.79
C THR A 452 34.40 -6.40 -13.47
N SER A 453 34.86 -7.21 -14.44
CA SER A 453 35.27 -8.59 -14.18
C SER A 453 36.47 -8.61 -13.22
N PRO A 454 36.57 -9.57 -12.28
CA PRO A 454 37.77 -9.73 -11.46
C PRO A 454 39.01 -10.06 -12.31
N VAL A 455 40.20 -9.73 -11.82
CA VAL A 455 41.47 -10.03 -12.50
C VAL A 455 41.56 -11.52 -12.85
N GLY A 456 41.86 -11.82 -14.11
CA GLY A 456 41.88 -13.19 -14.66
C GLY A 456 40.52 -13.70 -15.17
N GLY A 457 39.48 -12.86 -15.14
CA GLY A 457 38.18 -13.12 -15.75
C GLY A 457 38.14 -12.81 -17.25
N PHE A 458 36.98 -12.37 -17.73
CA PHE A 458 36.75 -12.08 -19.14
C PHE A 458 37.18 -10.66 -19.50
N ASP A 459 37.85 -10.53 -20.63
CA ASP A 459 38.20 -9.24 -21.22
C ASP A 459 36.95 -8.56 -21.78
N LEU A 460 36.91 -7.23 -21.70
CA LEU A 460 35.83 -6.41 -22.24
C LEU A 460 36.32 -5.76 -23.53
N SER A 461 35.51 -5.82 -24.58
CA SER A 461 35.76 -5.10 -25.82
C SER A 461 34.71 -4.03 -26.06
N PHE A 462 35.10 -2.89 -26.62
CA PHE A 462 34.14 -1.94 -27.20
C PHE A 462 34.51 -1.55 -28.61
N LYS A 463 33.49 -1.17 -29.39
CA LYS A 463 33.62 -0.90 -30.82
C LYS A 463 33.00 0.43 -31.26
N LYS A 464 31.91 0.88 -30.63
CA LYS A 464 31.22 2.11 -31.01
C LYS A 464 30.81 2.91 -29.79
N ILE A 465 30.92 4.24 -29.89
CA ILE A 465 30.34 5.18 -28.93
C ILE A 465 29.76 6.37 -29.70
N LYS A 466 28.55 6.79 -29.34
CA LYS A 466 27.88 7.97 -29.86
C LYS A 466 28.00 9.14 -28.88
N PHE A 467 28.24 10.33 -29.40
CA PHE A 467 28.36 11.57 -28.65
C PHE A 467 27.36 12.60 -29.15
N ASP A 468 26.74 13.32 -28.21
CA ASP A 468 26.00 14.55 -28.51
C ASP A 468 26.97 15.73 -28.41
N ILE A 469 26.93 16.62 -29.41
CA ILE A 469 27.69 17.87 -29.43
C ILE A 469 26.71 19.03 -29.54
N ALA A 470 26.81 20.01 -28.65
CA ALA A 470 26.10 21.27 -28.77
C ALA A 470 27.12 22.39 -29.01
N ILE A 471 26.82 23.25 -29.99
CA ILE A 471 27.62 24.43 -30.28
C ILE A 471 26.74 25.65 -30.00
N ASN A 472 27.26 26.58 -29.22
CA ASN A 472 26.72 27.92 -29.07
C ASN A 472 27.73 28.89 -29.69
N ASP A 473 27.31 29.53 -30.77
CA ASP A 473 28.10 30.53 -31.48
C ASP A 473 27.35 31.85 -31.39
N SER A 474 28.00 32.83 -30.77
CA SER A 474 27.37 34.07 -30.37
C SER A 474 27.90 35.21 -31.23
N VAL A 475 27.06 35.61 -32.19
CA VAL A 475 27.29 36.64 -33.23
C VAL A 475 28.02 36.10 -34.46
N VAL A 476 27.25 35.75 -35.51
CA VAL A 476 27.79 35.55 -36.86
C VAL A 476 27.29 36.70 -37.72
N SER A 477 28.14 37.67 -38.06
CA SER A 477 27.73 38.65 -39.09
C SER A 477 27.50 37.92 -40.41
N ALA A 478 26.47 38.30 -41.18
CA ALA A 478 26.16 37.65 -42.45
C ALA A 478 27.40 37.57 -43.37
N GLY A 479 27.93 36.35 -43.58
CA GLY A 479 29.12 36.08 -44.39
C GLY A 479 30.35 35.59 -43.62
N GLU A 480 30.33 35.60 -42.28
CA GLU A 480 31.39 35.00 -41.45
C GLU A 480 31.14 33.50 -41.24
N ALA A 481 32.22 32.71 -41.22
CA ALA A 481 32.14 31.28 -40.98
C ALA A 481 32.08 31.04 -39.47
N GLY A 482 30.95 30.53 -38.97
CA GLY A 482 30.79 30.15 -37.56
C GLY A 482 31.72 29.02 -37.12
N ILE A 483 31.65 28.65 -35.84
CA ILE A 483 32.52 27.63 -35.23
C ILE A 483 32.44 26.32 -36.01
N LYS A 484 33.60 25.80 -36.43
CA LYS A 484 33.76 24.49 -37.04
C LYS A 484 34.60 23.60 -36.15
N ILE A 485 34.16 22.35 -36.01
CA ILE A 485 34.89 21.30 -35.29
C ILE A 485 35.31 20.25 -36.29
N ASP A 486 36.60 19.97 -36.35
CA ASP A 486 37.19 19.03 -37.28
C ASP A 486 38.24 18.11 -36.65
N THR A 487 38.77 17.18 -37.45
CA THR A 487 39.94 16.35 -37.11
C THR A 487 39.83 15.59 -35.77
N PHE A 488 38.63 15.03 -35.50
CA PHE A 488 38.39 14.16 -34.35
C PHE A 488 39.39 13.00 -34.28
N ARG A 489 39.99 12.81 -33.10
CA ARG A 489 40.91 11.73 -32.79
C ARG A 489 40.67 11.25 -31.36
N LEU A 490 40.74 9.93 -31.19
CA LEU A 490 40.72 9.29 -29.88
C LEU A 490 42.17 9.11 -29.40
N TYR A 491 42.44 9.48 -28.16
CA TYR A 491 43.70 9.22 -27.47
C TYR A 491 43.44 8.41 -26.22
N ARG A 492 44.41 7.60 -25.80
CA ARG A 492 44.45 7.12 -24.41
C ARG A 492 45.11 8.21 -23.58
N THR A 493 44.59 8.53 -22.40
CA THR A 493 44.99 9.76 -21.66
C THR A 493 46.48 9.85 -21.30
N ASN A 494 47.19 8.72 -21.29
CA ASN A 494 48.62 8.64 -20.98
C ASN A 494 49.49 8.39 -22.23
N GLU A 495 48.92 8.49 -23.43
CA GLU A 495 49.61 8.22 -24.69
C GLU A 495 49.60 9.47 -25.59
N SER A 496 50.73 9.74 -26.24
CA SER A 496 50.84 10.86 -27.18
C SER A 496 50.36 10.52 -28.59
N ALA A 497 50.25 9.22 -28.91
CA ALA A 497 49.72 8.75 -30.18
C ALA A 497 48.20 8.56 -30.09
N ALA A 498 47.50 8.92 -31.17
CA ALA A 498 46.08 8.60 -31.29
C ALA A 498 45.90 7.08 -31.43
N VAL A 499 44.77 6.57 -30.94
CA VAL A 499 44.35 5.18 -31.15
C VAL A 499 44.19 4.95 -32.65
N SER A 500 44.91 3.96 -33.18
CA SER A 500 44.80 3.56 -34.59
C SER A 500 43.43 2.98 -34.90
N ASN A 501 43.02 3.01 -36.18
CA ASN A 501 41.77 2.38 -36.64
C ASN A 501 40.51 2.96 -35.98
N VAL A 502 40.48 4.24 -35.66
CA VAL A 502 39.26 4.93 -35.21
C VAL A 502 38.75 5.81 -36.34
N THR A 503 37.46 5.65 -36.66
CA THR A 503 36.77 6.50 -37.62
C THR A 503 35.64 7.24 -36.92
N PHE A 504 35.51 8.53 -37.20
CA PHE A 504 34.41 9.36 -36.73
C PHE A 504 33.45 9.64 -37.89
N TYR A 505 32.16 9.51 -37.60
CA TYR A 505 31.05 9.76 -38.51
C TYR A 505 30.17 10.85 -37.92
N ASP A 506 29.49 11.61 -38.77
CA ASP A 506 28.40 12.47 -38.31
C ASP A 506 27.11 11.66 -38.02
N GLY A 507 26.08 12.33 -37.51
CA GLY A 507 24.77 11.71 -37.23
C GLY A 507 24.02 11.18 -38.47
N SER A 508 24.48 11.52 -39.68
CA SER A 508 23.93 10.99 -40.94
C SER A 508 24.63 9.72 -41.43
N GLY A 509 25.63 9.24 -40.68
CA GLY A 509 26.44 8.08 -41.06
C GLY A 509 27.46 8.37 -42.16
N THR A 510 27.69 9.65 -42.49
CA THR A 510 28.69 10.03 -43.47
C THR A 510 30.07 9.96 -42.82
N ALA A 511 30.93 9.08 -43.35
CA ALA A 511 32.31 8.96 -42.90
C ALA A 511 33.08 10.24 -43.24
N ALA A 512 33.84 10.76 -42.28
CA ALA A 512 34.91 11.69 -42.57
C ALA A 512 36.00 10.94 -43.34
N SER A 513 35.88 10.88 -44.67
CA SER A 513 36.65 9.99 -45.53
C SER A 513 38.16 10.29 -45.45
N ASN A 514 38.85 9.50 -44.62
CA ASN A 514 40.23 9.07 -44.78
C ASN A 514 41.34 10.08 -44.43
N MET A 515 41.60 10.32 -43.13
CA MET A 515 42.47 11.43 -42.74
C MET A 515 43.44 11.18 -41.57
N VAL A 516 44.68 10.81 -41.94
CA VAL A 516 45.83 11.58 -41.46
C VAL A 516 45.71 13.00 -42.08
N GLY A 517 44.95 13.89 -41.42
CA GLY A 517 45.07 15.34 -41.64
C GLY A 517 44.08 16.10 -42.55
N THR A 518 42.79 15.78 -42.65
CA THR A 518 41.76 16.78 -43.04
C THR A 518 40.39 16.59 -42.36
N ASN A 519 39.80 17.74 -42.07
CA ASN A 519 38.40 18.15 -41.97
C ASN A 519 37.26 17.11 -41.89
N VAL A 520 36.57 17.08 -40.74
CA VAL A 520 35.12 16.77 -40.70
C VAL A 520 34.41 18.00 -41.25
N THR A 521 34.25 18.06 -42.56
CA THR A 521 33.51 19.14 -43.21
C THR A 521 32.03 18.80 -43.10
N GLY A 522 31.34 19.24 -42.04
CA GLY A 522 29.92 18.90 -41.88
C GLY A 522 29.19 19.47 -40.67
N ILE A 523 29.85 19.71 -39.54
CA ILE A 523 29.22 20.43 -38.42
C ILE A 523 29.39 21.93 -38.66
N THR A 524 28.72 22.46 -39.68
CA THR A 524 28.57 23.90 -39.87
C THR A 524 27.18 24.27 -39.40
N PRO A 525 27.01 25.08 -38.34
CA PRO A 525 25.72 25.70 -38.06
C PRO A 525 25.39 26.58 -39.27
N THR A 526 24.47 26.15 -40.14
CA THR A 526 24.01 26.99 -41.24
C THR A 526 22.98 27.97 -40.71
N GLY A 527 23.43 29.15 -40.27
CA GLY A 527 22.53 30.27 -39.94
C GLY A 527 22.95 31.08 -38.72
N ASP A 528 22.47 32.33 -38.70
CA ASP A 528 22.64 33.34 -37.65
C ASP A 528 22.04 32.82 -36.32
N ALA A 529 22.83 32.84 -35.24
CA ALA A 529 22.47 32.35 -33.89
C ALA A 529 21.83 30.94 -33.86
N VAL A 530 22.58 29.90 -34.21
CA VAL A 530 22.08 28.51 -34.21
C VAL A 530 22.56 27.75 -32.97
N THR A 531 21.64 27.48 -32.05
CA THR A 531 21.78 26.38 -31.08
C THR A 531 21.44 25.08 -31.80
N GLY A 532 22.43 24.27 -32.15
CA GLY A 532 22.23 22.98 -32.84
C GLY A 532 22.87 21.84 -32.07
N THR A 533 22.10 20.79 -31.77
CA THR A 533 22.66 19.51 -31.33
C THR A 533 23.05 18.68 -32.56
N SER A 534 24.34 18.41 -32.72
CA SER A 534 24.88 17.49 -33.71
C SER A 534 25.33 16.20 -33.03
N GLN A 535 25.37 15.10 -33.79
CA GLN A 535 25.86 13.82 -33.29
C GLN A 535 27.17 13.46 -33.95
N VAL A 536 28.09 12.90 -33.17
CA VAL A 536 29.32 12.30 -33.66
C VAL A 536 29.38 10.85 -33.19
N ILE A 537 29.62 9.94 -34.13
CA ILE A 537 29.69 8.51 -33.88
C ILE A 537 31.14 8.08 -34.05
N MET A 538 31.74 7.56 -32.98
CA MET A 538 33.06 6.96 -32.99
C MET A 538 32.93 5.45 -33.22
N VAL A 539 33.65 4.91 -34.21
CA VAL A 539 33.74 3.47 -34.48
C VAL A 539 35.19 3.04 -34.58
N ILE A 540 35.54 1.93 -33.94
CA ILE A 540 36.85 1.30 -34.05
C ILE A 540 36.78 0.27 -35.18
N ASN A 541 37.54 0.50 -36.25
CA ASN A 541 37.53 -0.29 -37.48
C ASN A 541 38.84 -0.14 -38.29
N SER A 542 39.43 -1.26 -38.73
CA SER A 542 40.66 -1.29 -39.55
C SER A 542 40.35 -1.37 -41.05
N GLY A 543 39.90 -0.27 -41.63
CA GLY A 543 39.46 -0.20 -43.02
C GLY A 543 38.14 0.54 -43.12
N GLY A 544 37.92 1.24 -44.23
CA GLY A 544 36.72 2.05 -44.41
C GLY A 544 35.42 1.27 -44.29
N TRP A 545 34.30 1.99 -44.25
CA TRP A 545 32.94 1.46 -44.08
C TRP A 545 32.63 0.25 -45.00
N THR A 546 33.23 0.12 -46.18
CA THR A 546 32.92 -0.94 -47.15
C THR A 546 33.76 -2.22 -47.04
N SER A 547 34.72 -2.30 -46.11
CA SER A 547 35.54 -3.50 -45.91
C SER A 547 35.02 -4.38 -44.78
N THR A 548 35.26 -5.70 -44.85
CA THR A 548 35.08 -6.69 -43.77
C THR A 548 36.09 -6.50 -42.64
N SER A 549 36.31 -5.25 -42.25
CA SER A 549 37.42 -4.82 -41.43
C SER A 549 37.19 -5.16 -39.95
N SER A 550 38.28 -5.47 -39.28
CA SER A 550 38.31 -5.83 -37.86
C SER A 550 38.80 -4.64 -37.03
N GLY A 551 38.46 -4.57 -35.75
CA GLY A 551 38.87 -3.44 -34.93
C GLY A 551 38.03 -3.32 -33.68
N GLU A 552 38.71 -3.16 -32.56
CA GLU A 552 38.12 -3.01 -31.23
C GLU A 552 39.16 -2.48 -30.25
N GLU A 553 38.69 -1.94 -29.14
CA GLU A 553 39.52 -1.64 -27.99
C GLU A 553 39.19 -2.66 -26.90
N THR A 554 40.20 -3.43 -26.48
CA THR A 554 40.07 -4.42 -25.41
C THR A 554 40.58 -3.87 -24.08
N ILE A 555 39.84 -4.11 -23.01
CA ILE A 555 40.16 -3.75 -21.63
C ILE A 555 40.21 -5.06 -20.84
N ALA A 556 41.40 -5.38 -20.34
CA ALA A 556 41.61 -6.63 -19.62
C ALA A 556 40.74 -6.70 -18.35
N ALA A 557 40.46 -7.92 -17.89
CA ALA A 557 39.70 -8.14 -16.66
C ALA A 557 40.32 -7.39 -15.46
N GLY A 558 39.50 -6.60 -14.74
CA GLY A 558 39.89 -5.78 -13.59
C GLY A 558 40.57 -4.45 -13.93
N GLU A 559 40.79 -4.16 -15.21
CA GLU A 559 41.45 -2.94 -15.66
C GLU A 559 40.46 -1.83 -16.04
N SER A 560 40.97 -0.60 -16.11
CA SER A 560 40.25 0.52 -16.69
C SER A 560 41.13 1.25 -17.70
N LYS A 561 40.53 1.72 -18.80
CA LYS A 561 41.20 2.56 -19.79
C LYS A 561 40.51 3.91 -19.88
N SER A 562 41.32 4.95 -19.81
CA SER A 562 40.88 6.34 -19.93
C SER A 562 41.21 6.88 -21.31
N TYR A 563 40.23 7.55 -21.89
CA TYR A 563 40.24 8.03 -23.26
C TYR A 563 39.95 9.53 -23.30
N GLU A 564 40.49 10.19 -24.32
CA GLU A 564 40.32 11.62 -24.58
C GLU A 564 40.02 11.83 -26.06
N ILE A 565 38.92 12.52 -26.35
CA ILE A 565 38.55 12.94 -27.69
C ILE A 565 39.13 14.33 -27.91
N ARG A 566 39.97 14.46 -28.95
CA ARG A 566 40.47 15.76 -29.40
C ARG A 566 39.93 16.10 -30.78
N ALA A 567 39.67 17.37 -31.00
CA ALA A 567 39.27 17.92 -32.29
C ALA A 567 39.89 19.31 -32.46
N ALA A 568 40.15 19.74 -33.69
CA ALA A 568 40.54 21.12 -33.95
C ALA A 568 39.30 22.01 -34.12
N LEU A 569 39.37 23.20 -33.56
CA LEU A 569 38.32 24.20 -33.65
C LEU A 569 38.82 25.39 -34.46
N THR A 570 37.97 25.87 -35.37
CA THR A 570 38.21 27.08 -36.16
C THR A 570 36.96 27.97 -36.13
N GLY A 571 37.12 29.28 -36.36
CA GLY A 571 36.01 30.24 -36.30
C GLY A 571 35.59 30.66 -34.88
N VAL A 572 36.37 30.32 -33.85
CA VAL A 572 36.10 30.74 -32.46
C VAL A 572 36.38 32.24 -32.29
N GLY A 573 35.45 32.98 -31.68
CA GLY A 573 35.64 34.38 -31.27
C GLY A 573 35.60 35.39 -32.43
N VAL A 574 34.95 35.02 -33.52
CA VAL A 574 34.76 35.91 -34.67
C VAL A 574 33.50 36.75 -34.43
N GLY A 575 33.68 38.00 -33.99
CA GLY A 575 32.59 38.93 -33.66
C GLY A 575 32.83 39.68 -32.34
N SER A 576 32.33 40.92 -32.20
CA SER A 576 32.50 41.67 -30.95
C SER A 576 31.47 41.23 -29.90
N GLY A 577 31.92 40.59 -28.81
CA GLY A 577 31.07 40.20 -27.66
C GLY A 577 30.70 38.71 -27.59
N SER A 578 31.43 37.84 -28.28
CA SER A 578 31.18 36.39 -28.35
C SER A 578 31.36 35.67 -27.01
N SER A 579 30.28 35.10 -26.47
CA SER A 579 30.25 34.03 -25.46
C SER A 579 30.09 32.65 -26.12
N ASP A 580 31.10 32.24 -26.89
CA ASP A 580 31.06 30.97 -27.62
C ASP A 580 31.26 29.78 -26.69
N SER A 581 30.59 28.67 -26.98
CA SER A 581 30.83 27.41 -26.28
C SER A 581 30.64 26.18 -27.16
N VAL A 582 31.42 25.13 -26.84
CA VAL A 582 31.26 23.80 -27.39
C VAL A 582 31.08 22.83 -26.23
N GLN A 583 30.02 22.04 -26.30
CA GLN A 583 29.67 21.06 -25.29
C GLN A 583 29.64 19.66 -25.91
N MET A 584 30.21 18.67 -25.24
CA MET A 584 30.16 17.27 -25.67
C MET A 584 29.77 16.36 -24.49
N ARG A 585 28.97 15.32 -24.77
CA ARG A 585 28.68 14.22 -23.84
C ARG A 585 28.53 12.90 -24.58
N ILE A 586 28.58 11.79 -23.86
CA ILE A 586 28.15 10.50 -24.40
C ILE A 586 26.61 10.54 -24.55
N ALA A 587 26.10 10.06 -25.68
CA ALA A 587 24.66 9.94 -25.88
C ALA A 587 24.06 8.96 -24.85
N GLY A 588 22.86 9.26 -24.35
CA GLY A 588 22.21 8.43 -23.32
C GLY A 588 22.06 6.96 -23.72
N ALA A 589 21.85 6.07 -22.75
CA ALA A 589 21.68 4.64 -23.03
C ALA A 589 20.50 4.36 -24.00
N ASN A 590 20.58 3.23 -24.71
CA ASN A 590 19.47 2.74 -25.53
C ASN A 590 18.23 2.51 -24.63
N LEU A 591 17.05 2.90 -25.11
CA LEU A 591 15.79 2.77 -24.34
C LEU A 591 15.16 1.36 -24.45
N THR A 592 15.57 0.58 -25.43
CA THR A 592 15.05 -0.75 -25.72
C THR A 592 16.20 -1.74 -25.90
N ASN A 593 16.01 -2.97 -25.42
CA ASN A 593 16.96 -4.05 -25.65
C ASN A 593 16.95 -4.46 -27.12
N SER A 594 18.10 -4.46 -27.79
CA SER A 594 18.22 -5.10 -29.09
C SER A 594 18.11 -6.62 -28.96
N THR A 595 17.24 -7.24 -29.75
CA THR A 595 17.17 -8.71 -29.84
C THR A 595 18.31 -9.32 -30.67
N VAL A 596 19.17 -8.48 -31.24
CA VAL A 596 20.21 -8.88 -32.20
C VAL A 596 21.55 -9.00 -31.50
N ARG A 597 22.12 -10.21 -31.56
CA ARG A 597 23.43 -10.53 -31.03
C ARG A 597 24.41 -10.67 -32.19
N GLY A 598 25.15 -9.60 -32.51
CA GLY A 598 26.27 -9.67 -33.45
C GLY A 598 26.54 -8.42 -34.29
N LEU A 599 27.71 -8.41 -34.93
CA LEU A 599 28.18 -7.33 -35.81
C LEU A 599 27.90 -7.66 -37.28
N ALA A 600 26.85 -7.08 -37.83
CA ALA A 600 26.56 -7.15 -39.27
C ALA A 600 26.23 -5.77 -39.83
N TYR A 601 26.37 -5.64 -41.14
CA TYR A 601 26.19 -4.39 -41.85
C TYR A 601 24.75 -4.29 -42.36
N ASP A 602 24.09 -3.17 -42.10
CA ASP A 602 22.77 -2.91 -42.66
C ASP A 602 22.84 -1.92 -43.82
N TYR A 603 22.41 -2.35 -45.02
CA TYR A 603 22.15 -1.45 -46.14
C TYR A 603 20.64 -1.16 -46.31
N THR A 604 19.76 -1.80 -45.52
CA THR A 604 18.32 -1.93 -45.82
C THR A 604 17.35 -1.71 -44.64
N GLY A 605 17.82 -1.41 -43.43
CA GLY A 605 16.99 -0.99 -42.28
C GLY A 605 16.31 -2.13 -41.51
N THR A 606 16.95 -3.29 -41.38
CA THR A 606 16.48 -4.38 -40.52
C THR A 606 17.58 -4.89 -39.61
N ASN A 607 17.55 -4.45 -38.34
CA ASN A 607 18.05 -5.18 -37.15
C ASN A 607 19.55 -5.55 -37.13
N TYR A 608 20.46 -4.57 -37.01
CA TYR A 608 21.89 -4.83 -36.73
C TYR A 608 22.52 -3.83 -35.76
N VAL A 609 23.50 -4.29 -34.97
CA VAL A 609 24.07 -3.52 -33.84
C VAL A 609 24.92 -2.33 -34.30
N LEU A 610 25.52 -2.40 -35.50
CA LEU A 610 26.41 -1.37 -36.05
C LEU A 610 25.70 -0.55 -37.16
N ASP A 611 24.55 0.05 -36.86
CA ASP A 611 23.89 1.03 -37.74
C ASP A 611 24.49 2.44 -37.55
N LEU A 612 24.65 3.20 -38.63
CA LEU A 612 25.20 4.56 -38.63
C LEU A 612 24.18 5.63 -39.07
N THR A 613 23.02 5.24 -39.59
CA THR A 613 22.07 6.18 -40.20
C THR A 613 20.89 6.42 -39.27
N ASP A 614 20.61 7.68 -38.93
CA ASP A 614 19.33 8.06 -38.29
C ASP A 614 18.19 8.00 -39.32
N GLY A 615 17.90 6.81 -39.81
CA GLY A 615 16.85 6.55 -40.79
C GLY A 615 15.49 6.53 -40.14
N THR A 616 14.99 7.61 -39.52
CA THR A 616 13.62 7.74 -38.96
C THR A 616 13.16 6.68 -37.94
N THR A 617 13.94 5.63 -37.67
CA THR A 617 13.66 4.54 -36.74
C THR A 617 14.66 4.56 -35.60
N THR A 618 14.14 4.62 -34.39
CA THR A 618 14.79 4.94 -33.11
C THR A 618 15.78 3.89 -32.55
N THR A 619 16.53 3.17 -33.40
CA THR A 619 17.26 1.94 -33.01
C THR A 619 18.79 1.99 -33.20
N VAL A 620 19.39 3.16 -33.46
CA VAL A 620 20.85 3.25 -33.56
C VAL A 620 21.50 3.02 -32.19
N ALA A 621 22.31 1.96 -32.05
CA ALA A 621 23.04 1.66 -30.82
C ALA A 621 23.99 2.80 -30.44
N ASN A 622 23.88 3.34 -29.21
CA ASN A 622 24.69 4.46 -28.73
C ASN A 622 26.06 3.99 -28.21
N PHE A 623 26.14 2.73 -27.81
CA PHE A 623 27.35 2.07 -27.34
C PHE A 623 27.33 0.63 -27.84
N ILE A 624 28.46 0.11 -28.32
CA ILE A 624 28.59 -1.29 -28.75
C ILE A 624 29.79 -1.91 -28.06
N TRP A 625 29.55 -3.03 -27.40
CA TRP A 625 30.54 -3.72 -26.59
C TRP A 625 30.35 -5.24 -26.62
N SER A 626 31.37 -5.98 -26.23
CA SER A 626 31.34 -7.44 -26.09
C SER A 626 32.00 -7.79 -24.76
N ASP A 627 31.43 -8.75 -24.05
CA ASP A 627 32.04 -9.35 -22.86
C ASP A 627 33.08 -10.43 -23.21
N ARG A 628 33.36 -10.60 -24.52
CA ARG A 628 34.21 -11.62 -25.14
C ARG A 628 33.94 -13.03 -24.63
N ASN A 629 32.74 -13.25 -24.09
CA ASN A 629 32.32 -14.58 -23.72
C ASN A 629 31.77 -15.25 -24.95
N VAL A 630 32.67 -15.94 -25.62
CA VAL A 630 32.34 -16.69 -26.80
C VAL A 630 32.09 -18.12 -26.37
N GLY A 631 30.85 -18.58 -26.56
CA GLY A 631 30.56 -20.00 -26.52
C GLY A 631 31.30 -20.75 -27.65
N GLU A 632 30.62 -21.63 -28.39
CA GLU A 632 31.25 -22.47 -29.43
C GLU A 632 31.89 -21.73 -30.64
N ALA A 633 31.82 -20.39 -30.73
CA ALA A 633 32.43 -19.59 -31.80
C ALA A 633 33.67 -18.83 -31.31
N SER A 634 34.55 -18.39 -32.23
CA SER A 634 35.66 -17.49 -31.88
C SER A 634 35.20 -16.03 -31.84
N HIS A 635 35.69 -15.26 -30.87
CA HIS A 635 35.46 -13.80 -30.84
C HIS A 635 35.98 -13.16 -32.12
N THR A 636 35.17 -12.30 -32.73
CA THR A 636 35.62 -11.48 -33.84
C THR A 636 35.08 -10.07 -33.71
N SER A 637 35.91 -9.13 -34.15
CA SER A 637 35.52 -7.75 -34.38
C SER A 637 35.32 -7.47 -35.88
N ALA A 638 35.35 -8.49 -36.75
CA ALA A 638 35.07 -8.31 -38.18
C ALA A 638 33.59 -7.97 -38.40
N VAL A 639 33.31 -7.09 -39.37
CA VAL A 639 31.94 -6.82 -39.85
C VAL A 639 31.75 -7.55 -41.18
N ASP A 640 31.37 -8.81 -41.15
CA ASP A 640 31.26 -9.65 -42.36
C ASP A 640 29.83 -10.05 -42.71
N GLY A 641 28.83 -9.51 -41.99
CA GLY A 641 27.42 -9.82 -42.23
C GLY A 641 27.00 -11.21 -41.77
N SER A 642 27.90 -12.00 -41.16
CA SER A 642 27.55 -13.30 -40.60
C SER A 642 27.03 -13.12 -39.17
N ALA A 643 25.84 -13.66 -38.90
CA ALA A 643 25.22 -13.67 -37.57
C ALA A 643 25.89 -14.67 -36.59
N THR A 644 27.09 -15.17 -36.91
CA THR A 644 27.77 -16.23 -36.16
C THR A 644 28.51 -15.74 -34.91
N TYR A 645 28.53 -14.43 -34.66
CA TYR A 645 29.33 -13.80 -33.60
C TYR A 645 28.42 -13.10 -32.58
N ALA A 646 27.79 -13.90 -31.72
CA ALA A 646 26.67 -13.50 -30.86
C ALA A 646 27.07 -12.86 -29.51
N ASP A 647 28.32 -12.42 -29.33
CA ASP A 647 28.84 -11.88 -28.08
C ASP A 647 28.78 -10.34 -27.98
N TRP A 648 28.43 -9.66 -29.09
CA TRP A 648 28.25 -8.20 -29.11
C TRP A 648 26.87 -7.76 -28.64
N ALA A 649 26.85 -6.72 -27.80
CA ALA A 649 25.68 -6.08 -27.21
C ALA A 649 25.68 -4.56 -27.46
N ASP A 650 24.50 -3.96 -27.38
CA ASP A 650 24.31 -2.51 -27.44
C ASP A 650 24.45 -1.85 -26.05
N GLY A 651 24.18 -0.55 -25.98
CA GLY A 651 24.24 0.23 -24.75
C GLY A 651 23.06 0.05 -23.80
N TYR A 652 22.13 -0.87 -24.07
CA TYR A 652 20.96 -1.08 -23.22
C TYR A 652 21.38 -1.57 -21.82
N LEU A 653 20.91 -0.88 -20.78
CA LEU A 653 21.20 -1.18 -19.37
C LEU A 653 22.70 -1.17 -18.98
N VAL A 654 23.60 -0.71 -19.85
CA VAL A 654 24.97 -0.39 -19.45
C VAL A 654 24.90 0.72 -18.41
N MET A 655 25.51 0.46 -17.25
CA MET A 655 25.40 1.28 -16.04
C MET A 655 25.58 2.76 -16.36
N THR A 656 24.46 3.51 -16.29
CA THR A 656 24.25 4.92 -16.69
C THR A 656 25.42 5.56 -17.42
N LEU A 657 25.45 5.43 -18.75
CA LEU A 657 26.36 6.21 -19.59
C LEU A 657 26.30 7.68 -19.14
N PRO A 658 27.45 8.30 -18.84
CA PRO A 658 27.46 9.64 -18.27
C PRO A 658 26.88 10.64 -19.29
N THR A 659 25.86 11.38 -18.85
CA THR A 659 25.14 12.35 -19.68
C THR A 659 25.52 13.80 -19.38
N ASP A 660 26.48 14.03 -18.47
CA ASP A 660 26.97 15.37 -18.20
C ASP A 660 27.80 15.90 -19.37
N TYR A 661 27.62 17.18 -19.66
CA TYR A 661 28.39 17.86 -20.69
C TYR A 661 29.76 18.27 -20.17
N ALA A 662 30.81 17.95 -20.91
CA ALA A 662 32.03 18.75 -20.84
C ALA A 662 31.83 20.01 -21.69
N THR A 663 32.11 21.18 -21.12
CA THR A 663 31.91 22.48 -21.77
C THR A 663 33.24 23.20 -21.93
N LEU A 664 33.60 23.54 -23.16
CA LEU A 664 34.60 24.57 -23.46
C LEU A 664 33.85 25.88 -23.71
N SER A 665 34.23 26.94 -23.01
CA SER A 665 33.71 28.28 -23.24
C SER A 665 34.86 29.27 -23.41
N GLN A 666 34.58 30.36 -24.12
CA GLN A 666 35.51 31.47 -24.31
C GLN A 666 35.78 32.24 -23.01
#